data_AF-A0A9P6BE07-F1
#
_entry.id   AF-A0A9P6BE07-F1
#
_cell.length_a   1.000
_cell.length_b   1.000
_cell.length_c   1.000
_cell.angle_alpha   90.00
_cell.angle_beta   90.00
_cell.angle_gamma   90.00
#
_symmetry.space_group_name_H-M   'P 1'
#
loop_
_entity.id
_entity.type
_entity.pdbx_description
1 polymer ?
#
loop_
_entity_poly.entity_id
_entity_poly.type
_entity_poly.pdbx_seq_one_letter_code
_entity_poly.pdbx_strand_id
1 'polypeptide(L)'
;MNMSECIRIPKRNWMTKTETRHCIDSIPVLASCYTESSTSAKEAIVRYIVKHINHDPPEGTLDDSVMAKIARSARWRCCYDILDAVLRSTDGQWIPRCPSIGKPRTRVLNNPIMLLLKDAKNTPRSLPMAERLIDYCIRQAKSQCDPAFVLPVLLCLRKLVVHHSDIAIDITRRMAFIPVKNQGFVVNHAIVARPIWTSVLDTMRRKRTAIYEDPKPIFQLRSQLPRISPHDLSAHIEVSREVARNPMNKTFKGQVYMAPYSLLWHCADNNVMVRSNTDVSANPSNVELATAVVKNTLSLFGGRTICTNFSDLDYFDNPAVEALIQYKWDSVAWKTWMTRRVFQLLYYSLYMTVAMIQVFPIMRIENLKWFLYVVIVMGLFFFHLELKQFLTDYRGYLSSPYNYVDMLVFLLPPLGSVQLLVSIALYENTNEPGTGYSRALSYAIVGIYVHIAGRYEPVDDELRSGDADIRLTLIICYLVLTMCLMNIVIAVMNAAMTRAAFYGPLTWLSNRLWAATTAENLSVAAWKFREQVDLYPQYVYYKVPQSEAQEFEMRYPKVVGRDKHLVTSVGKGKPSNAGASYITTSVPLARYNSVAEPKEQQKGRRRQEQGRGQGSEVTSSVGMAGDAQQGLDKPITNKVSVDPPSRPSSCSARRHDGDSVHSNRGNTHEKHTDIDRGHWVSHRESQLREELRAVQETERRQEIKMIQITSLLEQQQQQLQLQRQRMESLLQQLLLTKET
;
A
#
# COMPACT_ATOMS: atom_id res chain seq x y z
N MET A 1 -58.96 13.72 -1.34
CA MET A 1 -58.72 12.70 -2.39
C MET A 1 -58.00 11.51 -1.76
N ASN A 2 -58.59 10.31 -1.79
CA ASN A 2 -58.01 9.09 -1.21
C ASN A 2 -56.81 8.63 -2.05
N MET A 3 -55.59 8.83 -1.53
CA MET A 3 -54.34 8.44 -2.19
C MET A 3 -54.23 6.92 -2.44
N SER A 4 -55.00 6.11 -1.71
CA SER A 4 -55.04 4.65 -1.85
C SER A 4 -55.70 4.17 -3.15
N GLU A 5 -56.57 4.96 -3.78
CA GLU A 5 -57.24 4.57 -5.03
C GLU A 5 -56.47 4.94 -6.31
N CYS A 6 -55.51 5.88 -6.24
CA CYS A 6 -54.71 6.30 -7.40
C CYS A 6 -53.52 5.38 -7.74
N ILE A 7 -53.24 4.35 -6.93
CA ILE A 7 -52.09 3.45 -7.15
C ILE A 7 -52.61 2.04 -7.51
N ARG A 8 -53.39 1.91 -8.59
CA ARG A 8 -53.63 0.60 -9.22
C ARG A 8 -52.49 0.29 -10.17
N ILE A 9 -51.66 -0.68 -9.79
CA ILE A 9 -50.44 -1.08 -10.50
C ILE A 9 -50.80 -2.09 -11.61
N PRO A 10 -50.60 -1.77 -12.91
CA PRO A 10 -50.83 -2.74 -13.99
C PRO A 10 -49.76 -3.83 -14.01
N LYS A 11 -50.17 -5.08 -14.30
CA LYS A 11 -49.29 -6.26 -14.43
C LYS A 11 -48.48 -6.17 -15.74
N ARG A 12 -47.15 -6.14 -15.59
CA ARG A 12 -46.09 -6.54 -16.56
C ARG A 12 -46.30 -6.26 -18.07
N ASN A 13 -46.84 -5.09 -18.43
CA ASN A 13 -46.61 -4.53 -19.78
C ASN A 13 -45.36 -3.66 -19.74
N TRP A 14 -44.55 -3.71 -20.81
CA TRP A 14 -43.41 -2.82 -21.01
C TRP A 14 -43.91 -1.38 -20.89
N MET A 15 -43.51 -0.71 -19.80
CA MET A 15 -43.92 0.66 -19.55
C MET A 15 -43.40 1.57 -20.65
N THR A 16 -44.25 2.51 -21.02
CA THR A 16 -43.92 3.53 -22.01
C THR A 16 -42.85 4.48 -21.45
N LYS A 17 -41.98 5.02 -22.33
CA LYS A 17 -40.96 6.02 -21.94
C LYS A 17 -41.57 7.21 -21.18
N THR A 18 -42.82 7.55 -21.49
CA THR A 18 -43.63 8.59 -20.84
C THR A 18 -43.93 8.28 -19.38
N GLU A 19 -44.32 7.05 -19.02
CA GLU A 19 -44.59 6.67 -17.63
C GLU A 19 -43.34 6.76 -16.75
N THR A 20 -42.20 6.34 -17.29
CA THR A 20 -40.91 6.46 -16.59
C THR A 20 -40.57 7.92 -16.31
N ARG A 21 -40.78 8.82 -17.28
CA ARG A 21 -40.54 10.25 -17.12
C ARG A 21 -41.47 10.87 -16.07
N HIS A 22 -42.76 10.55 -16.10
CA HIS A 22 -43.71 10.99 -15.07
C HIS A 22 -43.34 10.50 -13.67
N CYS A 23 -42.84 9.26 -13.54
CA CYS A 23 -42.33 8.78 -12.27
C CYS A 23 -41.13 9.59 -11.77
N ILE A 24 -40.16 9.88 -12.65
CA ILE A 24 -38.96 10.64 -12.30
C ILE A 24 -39.32 12.07 -11.87
N ASP A 25 -40.20 12.73 -12.60
CA ASP A 25 -40.60 14.12 -12.33
C ASP A 25 -41.48 14.25 -11.08
N SER A 26 -42.16 13.18 -10.67
CA SER A 26 -42.95 13.14 -9.43
C SER A 26 -42.13 12.88 -8.16
N ILE A 27 -40.85 12.50 -8.25
CA ILE A 27 -40.00 12.19 -7.08
C ILE A 27 -39.97 13.31 -6.03
N PRO A 28 -39.81 14.61 -6.36
CA PRO A 28 -39.80 15.67 -5.34
C PRO A 28 -41.14 15.80 -4.59
N VAL A 29 -42.26 15.55 -5.29
CA VAL A 29 -43.61 15.55 -4.70
C VAL A 29 -43.78 14.34 -3.81
N LEU A 30 -43.40 13.15 -4.27
CA LEU A 30 -43.45 11.91 -3.50
C LEU A 30 -42.60 11.98 -2.24
N ALA A 31 -41.41 12.59 -2.31
CA ALA A 31 -40.56 12.83 -1.14
C ALA A 31 -41.26 13.73 -0.12
N SER A 32 -41.95 14.78 -0.58
CA SER A 32 -42.71 15.67 0.30
C SER A 32 -43.90 14.96 0.96
N CYS A 33 -44.65 14.16 0.20
CA CYS A 33 -45.74 13.37 0.74
C CYS A 33 -45.24 12.29 1.72
N TYR A 34 -44.07 11.71 1.48
CA TYR A 34 -43.52 10.62 2.29
C TYR A 34 -43.40 11.00 3.76
N THR A 35 -42.95 12.21 4.09
CA THR A 35 -42.78 12.61 5.50
C THR A 35 -44.08 12.72 6.28
N GLU A 36 -45.17 13.12 5.62
CA GLU A 36 -46.49 13.34 6.24
C GLU A 36 -47.41 12.12 6.14
N SER A 37 -46.99 11.11 5.37
CA SER A 37 -47.80 9.93 5.07
C SER A 37 -47.86 8.89 6.20
N SER A 38 -48.98 8.15 6.24
CA SER A 38 -49.12 6.95 7.07
C SER A 38 -48.11 5.86 6.66
N THR A 39 -47.85 4.89 7.53
CA THR A 39 -46.92 3.77 7.25
C THR A 39 -47.27 3.01 5.98
N SER A 40 -48.55 2.71 5.76
CA SER A 40 -49.03 2.06 4.54
C SER A 40 -48.77 2.90 3.28
N ALA A 41 -49.00 4.22 3.34
CA ALA A 41 -48.71 5.13 2.24
C ALA A 41 -47.20 5.26 1.98
N LYS A 42 -46.36 5.31 3.04
CA LYS A 42 -44.90 5.29 2.93
C LYS A 42 -44.41 4.04 2.20
N GLU A 43 -44.92 2.87 2.56
CA GLU A 43 -44.59 1.62 1.88
C GLU A 43 -45.05 1.62 0.42
N ALA A 44 -46.24 2.13 0.12
CA ALA A 44 -46.73 2.24 -1.24
C ALA A 44 -45.85 3.16 -2.10
N ILE A 45 -45.42 4.30 -1.55
CA ILE A 45 -44.47 5.23 -2.20
C ILE A 45 -43.13 4.54 -2.45
N VAL A 46 -42.59 3.83 -1.45
CA VAL A 46 -41.32 3.10 -1.60
C VAL A 46 -41.43 2.01 -2.66
N ARG A 47 -42.49 1.20 -2.63
CA ARG A 47 -42.77 0.17 -3.64
C ARG A 47 -42.88 0.76 -5.03
N TYR A 48 -43.54 1.92 -5.16
CA TYR A 48 -43.62 2.64 -6.42
C TYR A 48 -42.23 3.07 -6.91
N ILE A 49 -41.43 3.75 -6.07
CA ILE A 49 -40.09 4.21 -6.45
C ILE A 49 -39.17 3.04 -6.80
N VAL A 50 -39.17 1.98 -5.99
CA VAL A 50 -38.35 0.78 -6.20
C VAL A 50 -38.71 0.08 -7.52
N LYS A 51 -40.00 0.06 -7.89
CA LYS A 51 -40.43 -0.46 -9.20
C LYS A 51 -39.77 0.28 -10.36
N HIS A 52 -39.50 1.58 -10.21
CA HIS A 52 -38.97 2.44 -11.26
C HIS A 52 -37.47 2.76 -11.15
N ILE A 53 -36.80 2.29 -10.10
CA ILE A 53 -35.43 2.71 -9.75
C ILE A 53 -34.38 2.34 -10.80
N ASN A 54 -34.64 1.28 -11.57
CA ASN A 54 -33.76 0.75 -12.61
C ASN A 54 -34.25 1.03 -14.03
N HIS A 55 -35.23 1.92 -14.25
CA HIS A 55 -35.63 2.29 -15.61
C HIS A 55 -34.65 3.30 -16.23
N ASP A 56 -34.38 3.15 -17.53
CA ASP A 56 -33.48 4.05 -18.25
C ASP A 56 -34.21 5.36 -18.57
N PRO A 57 -33.64 6.52 -18.23
CA PRO A 57 -34.09 7.75 -18.86
C PRO A 57 -33.81 7.63 -20.37
N PRO A 58 -34.68 8.22 -21.22
CA PRO A 58 -34.45 8.26 -22.66
C PRO A 58 -33.07 8.86 -22.99
N GLU A 59 -32.44 8.36 -24.06
CA GLU A 59 -31.12 8.83 -24.48
C GLU A 59 -31.11 10.36 -24.63
N GLY A 60 -30.22 11.04 -23.90
CA GLY A 60 -30.10 12.51 -23.92
C GLY A 60 -30.49 13.21 -22.61
N THR A 61 -31.29 12.60 -21.74
CA THR A 61 -31.64 13.19 -20.42
C THR A 61 -31.08 12.35 -19.28
N LEU A 62 -29.78 12.05 -19.32
CA LEU A 62 -29.13 11.22 -18.29
C LEU A 62 -29.23 11.81 -16.87
N ASP A 63 -29.55 13.10 -16.75
CA ASP A 63 -29.91 13.83 -15.52
C ASP A 63 -31.17 13.31 -14.81
N ASP A 64 -31.93 12.43 -15.45
CA ASP A 64 -33.26 12.00 -15.01
C ASP A 64 -33.25 10.63 -14.30
N SER A 65 -32.13 10.10 -13.80
CA SER A 65 -32.22 8.89 -12.96
C SER A 65 -32.99 9.18 -11.66
N VAL A 66 -33.83 8.22 -11.22
CA VAL A 66 -34.60 8.33 -9.97
C VAL A 66 -33.68 8.69 -8.79
N MET A 67 -32.53 8.02 -8.67
CA MET A 67 -31.55 8.31 -7.62
C MET A 67 -30.93 9.71 -7.74
N ALA A 68 -30.67 10.21 -8.94
CA ALA A 68 -30.17 11.57 -9.14
C ALA A 68 -31.24 12.62 -8.76
N LYS A 69 -32.53 12.38 -9.04
CA LYS A 69 -33.61 13.27 -8.61
C LYS A 69 -33.81 13.27 -7.09
N ILE A 70 -33.74 12.10 -6.45
CA ILE A 70 -33.74 12.00 -4.98
C ILE A 70 -32.57 12.81 -4.41
N ALA A 71 -31.38 12.68 -4.99
CA ALA A 71 -30.17 13.40 -4.55
C ALA A 71 -30.27 14.92 -4.73
N ARG A 72 -30.91 15.41 -5.81
CA ARG A 72 -31.03 16.85 -6.14
C ARG A 72 -32.19 17.56 -5.45
N SER A 73 -33.11 16.85 -4.81
CA SER A 73 -34.31 17.45 -4.24
C SER A 73 -33.96 18.36 -3.04
N ALA A 74 -34.52 19.57 -3.02
CA ALA A 74 -34.20 20.61 -2.04
C ALA A 74 -34.57 20.25 -0.59
N ARG A 75 -35.48 19.29 -0.40
CA ARG A 75 -35.99 18.88 0.93
C ARG A 75 -35.19 17.71 1.51
N TRP A 76 -33.96 17.99 1.96
CA TRP A 76 -33.00 16.96 2.39
C TRP A 76 -33.51 15.97 3.44
N ARG A 77 -34.30 16.39 4.45
CA ARG A 77 -34.82 15.47 5.49
C ARG A 77 -35.70 14.39 4.89
N CYS A 78 -36.69 14.83 4.10
CA CYS A 78 -37.61 13.94 3.40
C CYS A 78 -36.86 12.99 2.47
N CYS A 79 -35.82 13.50 1.81
CA CYS A 79 -35.01 12.74 0.86
C CYS A 79 -34.09 11.72 1.55
N TYR A 80 -33.63 11.99 2.75
CA TYR A 80 -32.84 11.02 3.53
C TYR A 80 -33.70 9.81 3.93
N ASP A 81 -34.89 10.05 4.50
CA ASP A 81 -35.76 8.97 4.99
C ASP A 81 -36.29 8.11 3.84
N ILE A 82 -36.66 8.74 2.71
CA ILE A 82 -37.12 7.99 1.52
C ILE A 82 -35.97 7.22 0.87
N LEU A 83 -34.78 7.81 0.78
CA LEU A 83 -33.59 7.14 0.25
C LEU A 83 -33.25 5.92 1.11
N ASP A 84 -33.21 6.08 2.43
CA ASP A 84 -32.91 4.97 3.33
C ASP A 84 -33.97 3.86 3.25
N ALA A 85 -35.26 4.21 3.17
CA ALA A 85 -36.33 3.24 2.99
C ALA A 85 -36.25 2.50 1.64
N VAL A 86 -35.94 3.22 0.55
CA VAL A 86 -35.72 2.66 -0.79
C VAL A 86 -34.52 1.71 -0.81
N LEU A 87 -33.39 2.09 -0.19
CA LEU A 87 -32.18 1.28 -0.12
C LEU A 87 -32.31 0.05 0.82
N ARG A 88 -33.25 0.07 1.75
CA ARG A 88 -33.57 -1.06 2.65
C ARG A 88 -34.67 -1.97 2.11
N SER A 89 -35.40 -1.55 1.08
CA SER A 89 -36.51 -2.34 0.52
C SER A 89 -36.04 -3.68 -0.04
N THR A 90 -36.86 -4.72 0.17
CA THR A 90 -36.67 -6.06 -0.39
C THR A 90 -37.33 -6.23 -1.76
N ASP A 91 -38.25 -5.34 -2.13
CA ASP A 91 -39.11 -5.47 -3.32
C ASP A 91 -38.39 -5.15 -4.64
N GLY A 92 -37.16 -4.67 -4.55
CA GLY A 92 -36.29 -4.40 -5.67
C GLY A 92 -34.98 -3.77 -5.22
N GLN A 93 -33.92 -4.02 -5.99
CA GLN A 93 -32.59 -3.54 -5.70
C GLN A 93 -32.21 -2.49 -6.74
N TRP A 94 -31.70 -1.35 -6.29
CA TRP A 94 -31.07 -0.41 -7.20
C TRP A 94 -29.77 -1.01 -7.71
N ILE A 95 -29.65 -1.15 -9.03
CA ILE A 95 -28.44 -1.61 -9.69
C ILE A 95 -27.74 -0.36 -10.23
N PRO A 96 -26.60 0.04 -9.65
CA PRO A 96 -25.88 1.20 -10.14
C PRO A 96 -25.41 0.94 -11.56
N ARG A 97 -25.83 1.82 -12.47
CA ARG A 97 -25.54 1.65 -13.89
C ARG A 97 -24.14 2.17 -14.18
N CYS A 98 -23.29 1.26 -14.63
CA CYS A 98 -22.01 1.59 -15.17
C CYS A 98 -22.18 2.33 -16.51
N PRO A 99 -21.49 3.47 -16.74
CA PRO A 99 -21.34 3.96 -18.10
C PRO A 99 -20.70 2.86 -18.95
N SER A 100 -21.40 2.40 -19.99
CA SER A 100 -20.87 1.40 -20.92
C SER A 100 -19.46 1.81 -21.33
N ILE A 101 -18.49 0.93 -21.07
CA ILE A 101 -17.07 1.15 -21.39
C ILE A 101 -16.99 1.54 -22.87
N GLY A 102 -16.58 2.78 -23.15
CA GLY A 102 -16.50 3.34 -24.51
C GLY A 102 -17.50 4.44 -24.86
N LYS A 103 -18.56 4.70 -24.06
CA LYS A 103 -19.44 5.87 -24.28
C LYS A 103 -18.95 7.10 -23.47
N PRO A 104 -18.72 8.27 -24.10
CA PRO A 104 -18.06 9.41 -23.48
C PRO A 104 -18.84 10.04 -22.31
N ARG A 105 -18.08 10.71 -21.42
CA ARG A 105 -18.35 11.48 -20.19
C ARG A 105 -19.77 11.87 -19.73
N THR A 106 -20.79 11.97 -20.58
CA THR A 106 -22.13 12.43 -20.17
C THR A 106 -22.75 11.58 -19.06
N ARG A 107 -22.31 10.32 -18.93
CA ARG A 107 -22.77 9.40 -17.88
C ARG A 107 -22.06 9.57 -16.52
N VAL A 108 -20.86 10.14 -16.44
CA VAL A 108 -20.14 10.34 -15.15
C VAL A 108 -20.80 11.45 -14.32
N LEU A 109 -21.44 12.43 -14.97
CA LEU A 109 -22.17 13.53 -14.32
C LEU A 109 -23.39 13.08 -13.51
N ASN A 110 -23.92 11.88 -13.75
CA ASN A 110 -25.17 11.40 -13.18
C ASN A 110 -25.00 10.37 -12.07
N ASN A 111 -23.78 10.22 -11.58
CA ASN A 111 -23.53 9.45 -10.38
C ASN A 111 -24.16 10.16 -9.17
N PRO A 112 -25.19 9.59 -8.51
CA PRO A 112 -25.90 10.25 -7.41
C PRO A 112 -24.96 10.56 -6.23
N ILE A 113 -23.94 9.72 -6.01
CA ILE A 113 -22.92 9.96 -4.99
C ILE A 113 -22.12 11.22 -5.34
N MET A 114 -21.75 11.40 -6.61
CA MET A 114 -21.00 12.57 -7.07
C MET A 114 -21.80 13.86 -6.93
N LEU A 115 -23.12 13.80 -7.19
CA LEU A 115 -24.03 14.92 -7.01
C LEU A 115 -24.11 15.33 -5.55
N LEU A 116 -24.37 14.36 -4.65
CA LEU A 116 -24.42 14.61 -3.21
C LEU A 116 -23.08 15.15 -2.67
N LEU A 117 -21.94 14.63 -3.13
CA LEU A 117 -20.63 15.16 -2.73
C LEU A 117 -20.35 16.57 -3.26
N LYS A 118 -20.88 16.92 -4.43
CA LYS A 118 -20.81 18.29 -4.96
C LYS A 118 -21.66 19.22 -4.10
N ASP A 119 -22.86 18.78 -3.73
CA ASP A 119 -23.78 19.54 -2.89
C ASP A 119 -23.29 19.63 -1.44
N ALA A 120 -22.50 18.67 -0.96
CA ALA A 120 -21.92 18.65 0.38
C ALA A 120 -21.02 19.86 0.68
N LYS A 121 -20.45 20.46 -0.37
CA LYS A 121 -19.69 21.71 -0.26
C LYS A 121 -20.55 22.88 0.24
N ASN A 122 -21.80 22.91 -0.19
CA ASN A 122 -22.75 23.99 0.16
C ASN A 122 -23.69 23.58 1.28
N THR A 123 -23.98 22.29 1.42
CA THR A 123 -24.95 21.73 2.36
C THR A 123 -24.35 20.49 3.02
N PRO A 124 -23.70 20.62 4.20
CA PRO A 124 -23.04 19.52 4.89
C PRO A 124 -23.93 18.29 5.16
N ARG A 125 -25.25 18.47 5.14
CA ARG A 125 -26.26 17.42 5.36
C ARG A 125 -26.41 16.42 4.20
N SER A 126 -25.88 16.72 3.01
CA SER A 126 -25.88 15.78 1.89
C SER A 126 -24.77 14.72 2.02
N LEU A 127 -23.76 14.96 2.87
CA LEU A 127 -22.67 14.01 3.11
C LEU A 127 -23.17 12.68 3.73
N PRO A 128 -24.01 12.67 4.79
CA PRO A 128 -24.63 11.43 5.28
C PRO A 128 -25.43 10.65 4.24
N MET A 129 -26.10 11.34 3.30
CA MET A 129 -26.80 10.66 2.19
C MET A 129 -25.81 9.98 1.24
N ALA A 130 -24.69 10.65 0.94
CA ALA A 130 -23.63 10.08 0.11
C ALA A 130 -23.02 8.85 0.78
N GLU A 131 -22.68 8.94 2.08
CA GLU A 131 -22.21 7.81 2.90
C GLU A 131 -23.20 6.65 2.86
N ARG A 132 -24.51 6.93 2.98
CA ARG A 132 -25.55 5.89 2.94
C ARG A 132 -25.65 5.16 1.59
N LEU A 133 -25.48 5.89 0.49
CA LEU A 133 -25.42 5.30 -0.85
C LEU A 133 -24.15 4.48 -1.06
N ILE A 134 -23.00 4.98 -0.58
CA ILE A 134 -21.73 4.25 -0.63
C ILE A 134 -21.82 2.95 0.18
N ASP A 135 -22.39 3.02 1.38
CA ASP A 135 -22.70 1.89 2.24
C ASP A 135 -23.56 0.83 1.55
N TYR A 136 -24.60 1.27 0.83
CA TYR A 136 -25.44 0.39 0.05
C TYR A 136 -24.65 -0.29 -1.06
N CYS A 137 -23.91 0.49 -1.85
CA CYS A 137 -23.10 -0.02 -2.96
C CYS A 137 -22.10 -1.08 -2.51
N ILE A 138 -21.35 -0.83 -1.43
CA ILE A 138 -20.37 -1.78 -0.89
C ILE A 138 -21.08 -3.03 -0.34
N ARG A 139 -22.19 -2.88 0.39
CA ARG A 139 -22.95 -4.03 0.92
C ARG A 139 -23.51 -4.90 -0.20
N GLN A 140 -24.07 -4.30 -1.24
CA GLN A 140 -24.60 -5.04 -2.39
C GLN A 140 -23.48 -5.72 -3.18
N ALA A 141 -22.33 -5.07 -3.35
CA ALA A 141 -21.18 -5.69 -3.98
C ALA A 141 -20.72 -6.95 -3.25
N LYS A 142 -20.69 -6.89 -1.90
CA LYS A 142 -20.34 -8.04 -1.07
C LYS A 142 -21.42 -9.14 -1.09
N SER A 143 -22.69 -8.78 -0.95
CA SER A 143 -23.79 -9.77 -0.90
C SER A 143 -24.03 -10.45 -2.25
N GLN A 144 -23.95 -9.70 -3.35
CA GLN A 144 -24.18 -10.22 -4.70
C GLN A 144 -22.92 -10.77 -5.37
N CYS A 145 -21.76 -10.60 -4.72
CA CYS A 145 -20.45 -10.95 -5.28
C CYS A 145 -20.23 -10.28 -6.66
N ASP A 146 -20.72 -9.04 -6.83
CA ASP A 146 -20.68 -8.29 -8.08
C ASP A 146 -19.99 -6.93 -7.87
N PRO A 147 -18.78 -6.72 -8.44
CA PRO A 147 -18.03 -5.50 -8.25
C PRO A 147 -18.63 -4.31 -8.99
N ALA A 148 -19.58 -4.50 -9.91
CA ALA A 148 -20.24 -3.42 -10.63
C ALA A 148 -20.92 -2.42 -9.69
N PHE A 149 -21.42 -2.89 -8.54
CA PHE A 149 -22.01 -2.05 -7.51
C PHE A 149 -21.04 -1.04 -6.90
N VAL A 150 -19.73 -1.33 -6.87
CA VAL A 150 -18.71 -0.44 -6.28
C VAL A 150 -18.27 0.64 -7.25
N LEU A 151 -18.50 0.47 -8.55
CA LEU A 151 -18.02 1.40 -9.57
C LEU A 151 -18.44 2.88 -9.35
N PRO A 152 -19.70 3.20 -8.99
CA PRO A 152 -20.06 4.58 -8.66
C PRO A 152 -19.24 5.16 -7.51
N VAL A 153 -18.87 4.33 -6.53
CA VAL A 153 -18.01 4.74 -5.41
C VAL A 153 -16.62 5.08 -5.92
N LEU A 154 -16.03 4.24 -6.77
CA LEU A 154 -14.70 4.45 -7.35
C LEU A 154 -14.64 5.71 -8.22
N LEU A 155 -15.70 5.99 -8.98
CA LEU A 155 -15.80 7.21 -9.79
C LEU A 155 -15.78 8.49 -8.91
N CYS A 156 -16.25 8.40 -7.67
CA CYS A 156 -16.27 9.49 -6.69
C CYS A 156 -15.03 9.55 -5.80
N LEU A 157 -14.25 8.47 -5.72
CA LEU A 157 -13.20 8.29 -4.71
C LEU A 157 -12.17 9.44 -4.72
N ARG A 158 -11.77 9.93 -5.91
CA ARG A 158 -10.85 11.07 -5.99
C ARG A 158 -11.38 12.33 -5.30
N LYS A 159 -12.66 12.66 -5.50
CA LYS A 159 -13.25 13.83 -4.85
C LYS A 159 -13.37 13.63 -3.34
N LEU A 160 -13.62 12.38 -2.91
CA LEU A 160 -13.59 12.02 -1.50
C LEU A 160 -12.19 12.19 -0.93
N VAL A 161 -11.14 11.65 -1.55
CA VAL A 161 -9.74 11.82 -1.07
C VAL A 161 -9.37 13.30 -0.89
N VAL A 162 -9.74 14.16 -1.86
CA VAL A 162 -9.36 15.58 -1.83
C VAL A 162 -10.14 16.39 -0.79
N HIS A 163 -11.43 16.08 -0.57
CA HIS A 163 -12.31 16.90 0.27
C HIS A 163 -12.69 16.26 1.62
N HIS A 164 -12.57 14.95 1.73
CA HIS A 164 -13.07 14.10 2.81
C HIS A 164 -12.17 12.85 2.96
N SER A 165 -10.87 13.05 3.21
CA SER A 165 -9.87 11.97 3.24
C SER A 165 -10.17 10.90 4.30
N ASP A 166 -10.73 11.27 5.45
CA ASP A 166 -11.14 10.35 6.52
C ASP A 166 -12.20 9.35 6.01
N ILE A 167 -13.22 9.87 5.31
CA ILE A 167 -14.29 9.06 4.71
C ILE A 167 -13.72 8.20 3.57
N ALA A 168 -12.80 8.73 2.77
CA ALA A 168 -12.15 7.99 1.69
C ALA A 168 -11.33 6.79 2.21
N ILE A 169 -10.61 6.94 3.33
CA ILE A 169 -9.87 5.85 3.99
C ILE A 169 -10.84 4.76 4.46
N ASP A 170 -11.91 5.13 5.19
CA ASP A 170 -12.92 4.17 5.65
C ASP A 170 -13.55 3.39 4.49
N ILE A 171 -13.97 4.11 3.45
CA ILE A 171 -14.55 3.52 2.24
C ILE A 171 -13.57 2.55 1.58
N THR A 172 -12.31 2.96 1.44
CA THR A 172 -11.26 2.12 0.85
C THR A 172 -11.11 0.83 1.64
N ARG A 173 -10.94 0.90 2.96
CA ARG A 173 -10.85 -0.27 3.86
C ARG A 173 -12.05 -1.19 3.71
N ARG A 174 -13.27 -0.63 3.63
CA ARG A 174 -14.51 -1.42 3.49
C ARG A 174 -14.66 -2.10 2.14
N MET A 175 -13.96 -1.62 1.10
CA MET A 175 -13.89 -2.24 -0.22
C MET A 175 -12.82 -3.34 -0.32
N ALA A 176 -12.06 -3.64 0.74
CA ALA A 176 -11.02 -4.68 0.72
C ALA A 176 -11.57 -6.00 0.18
N PHE A 177 -12.53 -6.61 0.88
CA PHE A 177 -12.98 -7.98 0.60
C PHE A 177 -14.29 -8.03 -0.20
N ILE A 178 -14.20 -7.90 -1.52
CA ILE A 178 -15.34 -8.19 -2.42
C ILE A 178 -15.20 -9.64 -2.91
N PRO A 179 -16.07 -10.56 -2.46
CA PRO A 179 -15.98 -11.98 -2.81
C PRO A 179 -16.34 -12.22 -4.28
N VAL A 180 -15.69 -13.22 -4.88
CA VAL A 180 -15.97 -13.65 -6.26
C VAL A 180 -17.13 -14.65 -6.31
N LYS A 181 -18.10 -14.41 -7.21
CA LYS A 181 -19.30 -15.26 -7.36
C LYS A 181 -18.99 -16.70 -7.78
N ASN A 182 -18.04 -16.90 -8.69
CA ASN A 182 -17.67 -18.22 -9.20
C ASN A 182 -16.16 -18.44 -9.05
N GLN A 183 -15.73 -18.85 -7.85
CA GLN A 183 -14.32 -19.07 -7.53
C GLN A 183 -13.68 -20.12 -8.45
N GLY A 184 -14.37 -21.23 -8.73
CA GLY A 184 -13.85 -22.28 -9.61
C GLY A 184 -13.57 -21.77 -11.02
N PHE A 185 -14.48 -21.00 -11.60
CA PHE A 185 -14.24 -20.34 -12.89
C PHE A 185 -13.02 -19.43 -12.84
N VAL A 186 -12.89 -18.63 -11.78
CA VAL A 186 -11.83 -17.65 -11.64
C VAL A 186 -10.45 -18.29 -11.49
N VAL A 187 -10.32 -19.32 -10.65
CA VAL A 187 -9.07 -20.09 -10.49
C VAL A 187 -8.67 -20.75 -11.81
N ASN A 188 -9.64 -21.24 -12.58
CA ASN A 188 -9.40 -21.92 -13.86
C ASN A 188 -8.96 -21.01 -15.01
N HIS A 189 -9.34 -19.74 -14.95
CA HIS A 189 -9.05 -18.75 -15.99
C HIS A 189 -8.08 -17.67 -15.51
N ALA A 190 -7.41 -17.90 -14.39
CA ALA A 190 -6.46 -16.98 -13.78
C ALA A 190 -5.10 -17.01 -14.49
N ILE A 191 -4.53 -15.82 -14.67
CA ILE A 191 -3.15 -15.58 -15.07
C ILE A 191 -2.44 -14.97 -13.87
N VAL A 192 -1.54 -15.73 -13.25
CA VAL A 192 -0.77 -15.27 -12.08
C VAL A 192 0.19 -14.17 -12.49
N ALA A 193 0.12 -13.03 -11.81
CA ALA A 193 1.13 -12.00 -11.93
C ALA A 193 2.38 -12.52 -11.23
N ARG A 194 3.47 -12.63 -11.98
CA ARG A 194 4.75 -13.12 -11.48
C ARG A 194 5.85 -12.13 -11.77
N PRO A 195 6.78 -11.92 -10.84
CA PRO A 195 8.00 -11.22 -11.16
C PRO A 195 8.77 -12.02 -12.22
N ILE A 196 9.41 -11.34 -13.18
CA ILE A 196 10.06 -12.01 -14.32
C ILE A 196 11.05 -13.10 -13.89
N TRP A 197 11.79 -12.87 -12.80
CA TRP A 197 12.83 -13.81 -12.39
C TRP A 197 12.24 -15.17 -12.02
N THR A 198 11.03 -15.22 -11.41
CA THR A 198 10.34 -16.49 -11.19
C THR A 198 9.88 -17.09 -12.51
N SER A 199 9.39 -16.27 -13.45
CA SER A 199 9.05 -16.75 -14.80
C SER A 199 10.24 -17.37 -15.53
N VAL A 200 11.43 -16.77 -15.43
CA VAL A 200 12.68 -17.30 -16.01
C VAL A 200 13.06 -18.62 -15.32
N LEU A 201 13.03 -18.67 -13.99
CA LEU A 201 13.31 -19.90 -13.24
C LEU A 201 12.29 -21.00 -13.50
N ASP A 202 11.01 -20.67 -13.64
CA ASP A 202 9.94 -21.63 -13.95
C ASP A 202 10.10 -22.19 -15.36
N THR A 203 10.50 -21.34 -16.31
CA THR A 203 10.84 -21.75 -17.68
C THR A 203 12.01 -22.74 -17.66
N MET A 204 13.03 -22.48 -16.84
CA MET A 204 14.15 -23.41 -16.64
C MET A 204 13.72 -24.71 -15.95
N ARG A 205 12.83 -24.64 -14.95
CA ARG A 205 12.36 -25.80 -14.18
C ARG A 205 11.28 -26.62 -14.89
N ARG A 206 10.74 -26.16 -16.03
CA ARG A 206 9.61 -26.76 -16.76
C ARG A 206 8.39 -27.08 -15.89
N LYS A 207 8.27 -26.47 -14.71
CA LYS A 207 7.14 -26.61 -13.79
C LYS A 207 6.44 -25.27 -13.75
N ARG A 208 5.22 -25.21 -14.28
CA ARG A 208 4.32 -24.12 -13.95
C ARG A 208 3.84 -24.37 -12.53
N THR A 209 4.41 -23.63 -11.58
CA THR A 209 3.89 -23.59 -10.20
C THR A 209 2.39 -23.34 -10.28
N ALA A 210 1.60 -24.22 -9.68
CA ALA A 210 0.16 -24.12 -9.79
C ALA A 210 -0.33 -22.96 -8.89
N ILE A 211 -1.46 -22.31 -9.23
CA ILE A 211 -2.06 -21.24 -8.41
C ILE A 211 -2.26 -21.69 -6.94
N TYR A 212 -2.43 -23.00 -6.74
CA TYR A 212 -2.64 -23.62 -5.43
C TYR A 212 -1.37 -23.68 -4.55
N GLU A 213 -0.17 -23.56 -5.13
CA GLU A 213 1.10 -23.66 -4.41
C GLU A 213 1.52 -22.33 -3.77
N ASP A 214 1.07 -21.21 -4.34
CA ASP A 214 1.34 -19.89 -3.79
C ASP A 214 0.41 -19.63 -2.58
N PRO A 215 0.93 -19.20 -1.42
CA PRO A 215 0.10 -18.85 -0.28
C PRO A 215 -0.78 -17.61 -0.53
N LYS A 216 -0.29 -16.63 -1.30
CA LYS A 216 -0.99 -15.36 -1.58
C LYS A 216 -0.93 -15.01 -3.08
N PRO A 217 -1.49 -15.86 -3.98
CA PRO A 217 -1.46 -15.62 -5.40
C PRO A 217 -2.26 -14.36 -5.74
N ILE A 218 -1.67 -13.53 -6.60
CA ILE A 218 -2.31 -12.37 -7.20
C ILE A 218 -2.38 -12.60 -8.70
N PHE A 219 -3.55 -12.41 -9.28
CA PHE A 219 -3.80 -12.83 -10.65
C PHE A 219 -4.88 -11.99 -11.33
N GLN A 220 -4.89 -12.03 -12.66
CA GLN A 220 -5.94 -11.44 -13.50
C GLN A 220 -6.71 -12.52 -14.25
N LEU A 221 -7.93 -12.21 -14.71
CA LEU A 221 -8.68 -13.15 -15.54
C LEU A 221 -8.30 -13.04 -17.00
N ARG A 222 -8.06 -14.19 -17.64
CA ARG A 222 -7.83 -14.29 -19.08
C ARG A 222 -9.01 -13.77 -19.90
N SER A 223 -10.24 -13.84 -19.38
CA SER A 223 -11.44 -13.31 -20.06
C SER A 223 -11.46 -11.78 -20.16
N GLN A 224 -10.61 -11.08 -19.41
CA GLN A 224 -10.46 -9.63 -19.54
C GLN A 224 -9.58 -9.27 -20.74
N LEU A 225 -8.76 -10.19 -21.22
CA LEU A 225 -7.89 -9.94 -22.37
C LEU A 225 -8.71 -9.68 -23.64
N PRO A 226 -8.26 -8.78 -24.52
CA PRO A 226 -8.92 -8.53 -25.79
C PRO A 226 -9.10 -9.85 -26.54
N ARG A 227 -10.26 -10.02 -27.19
CA ARG A 227 -10.66 -11.27 -27.85
C ARG A 227 -9.49 -11.82 -28.66
N ILE A 228 -8.97 -12.93 -28.17
CA ILE A 228 -7.85 -13.64 -28.76
C ILE A 228 -8.32 -14.11 -30.14
N SER A 229 -7.42 -14.06 -31.13
CA SER A 229 -7.71 -14.43 -32.52
C SER A 229 -8.54 -15.71 -32.59
N PRO A 230 -9.51 -15.84 -33.52
CA PRO A 230 -10.34 -17.04 -33.66
C PRO A 230 -9.54 -18.35 -33.71
N HIS A 231 -8.30 -18.28 -34.21
CA HIS A 231 -7.39 -19.42 -34.28
C HIS A 231 -6.94 -19.93 -32.89
N ASP A 232 -6.69 -19.02 -31.94
CA ASP A 232 -6.30 -19.36 -30.56
C ASP A 232 -7.50 -19.77 -29.70
N LEU A 233 -8.72 -19.42 -30.12
CA LEU A 233 -9.95 -19.80 -29.41
C LEU A 233 -10.08 -21.33 -29.30
N SER A 234 -9.60 -22.07 -30.30
CA SER A 234 -9.58 -23.55 -30.28
C SER A 234 -8.70 -24.09 -29.15
N ALA A 235 -7.46 -23.62 -29.04
CA ALA A 235 -6.54 -23.94 -27.95
C ALA A 235 -7.10 -23.49 -26.59
N HIS A 236 -7.85 -22.38 -26.54
CA HIS A 236 -8.52 -21.93 -25.32
C HIS A 236 -9.65 -22.86 -24.87
N ILE A 237 -10.50 -23.31 -25.79
CA ILE A 237 -11.59 -24.23 -25.47
C ILE A 237 -11.02 -25.56 -24.95
N GLU A 238 -9.91 -26.02 -25.51
CA GLU A 238 -9.25 -27.26 -25.10
C GLU A 238 -8.66 -27.14 -23.69
N VAL A 239 -7.95 -26.05 -23.39
CA VAL A 239 -7.43 -25.77 -22.03
C VAL A 239 -8.58 -25.66 -21.02
N SER A 240 -9.67 -24.97 -21.34
CA SER A 240 -10.83 -24.87 -20.43
C SER A 240 -11.50 -26.23 -20.19
N ARG A 241 -11.53 -27.12 -21.19
CA ARG A 241 -12.05 -28.49 -21.04
C ARG A 241 -11.14 -29.35 -20.18
N GLU A 242 -9.83 -29.26 -20.36
CA GLU A 242 -8.86 -30.02 -19.57
C GLU A 242 -8.86 -29.57 -18.10
N VAL A 243 -8.93 -28.26 -17.87
CA VAL A 243 -9.03 -27.70 -16.52
C VAL A 243 -10.36 -28.08 -15.84
N ALA A 244 -11.47 -28.14 -16.59
CA ALA A 244 -12.74 -28.63 -16.06
C ALA A 244 -12.72 -30.12 -15.66
N ARG A 245 -11.85 -30.92 -16.30
CA ARG A 245 -11.66 -32.34 -15.98
C ARG A 245 -10.74 -32.57 -14.77
N ASN A 246 -9.93 -31.59 -14.37
CA ASN A 246 -8.95 -31.78 -13.32
C ASN A 246 -9.57 -31.64 -11.91
N PRO A 247 -9.63 -32.72 -11.10
CA PRO A 247 -10.24 -32.71 -9.77
C PRO A 247 -9.50 -31.84 -8.74
N MET A 248 -8.30 -31.36 -9.07
CA MET A 248 -7.46 -30.47 -8.24
C MET A 248 -8.12 -29.13 -7.87
N ASN A 249 -9.24 -28.76 -8.50
CA ASN A 249 -10.02 -27.59 -8.07
C ASN A 249 -10.59 -27.71 -6.66
N LYS A 250 -10.83 -28.94 -6.18
CA LYS A 250 -11.35 -29.15 -4.81
C LYS A 250 -10.33 -28.82 -3.73
N THR A 251 -9.04 -28.71 -4.07
CA THR A 251 -7.96 -28.44 -3.11
C THR A 251 -7.66 -26.96 -2.90
N PHE A 252 -8.27 -26.03 -3.63
CA PHE A 252 -8.10 -24.59 -3.37
C PHE A 252 -8.79 -24.19 -2.07
N LYS A 253 -8.06 -24.28 -0.97
CA LYS A 253 -8.51 -23.80 0.34
C LYS A 253 -8.19 -22.31 0.44
N GLY A 254 -9.21 -21.47 0.29
CA GLY A 254 -9.12 -20.02 0.47
C GLY A 254 -10.22 -19.28 -0.29
N GLN A 255 -10.72 -18.18 0.28
CA GLN A 255 -11.65 -17.32 -0.43
C GLN A 255 -10.87 -16.44 -1.42
N VAL A 256 -11.41 -16.29 -2.63
CA VAL A 256 -10.89 -15.38 -3.64
C VAL A 256 -11.67 -14.08 -3.57
N TYR A 257 -10.94 -12.98 -3.44
CA TYR A 257 -11.48 -11.63 -3.48
C TYR A 257 -11.05 -10.93 -4.76
N MET A 258 -11.77 -9.88 -5.13
CA MET A 258 -11.45 -9.04 -6.28
C MET A 258 -11.31 -7.58 -5.88
N ALA A 259 -10.30 -6.93 -6.44
CA ALA A 259 -10.01 -5.52 -6.29
C ALA A 259 -10.16 -4.83 -7.65
N PRO A 260 -11.02 -3.81 -7.79
CA PRO A 260 -11.13 -3.06 -9.02
C PRO A 260 -9.85 -2.24 -9.24
N TYR A 261 -9.24 -2.35 -10.42
CA TYR A 261 -7.94 -1.73 -10.70
C TYR A 261 -7.96 -0.20 -10.63
N SER A 262 -9.13 0.39 -10.91
CA SER A 262 -9.37 1.83 -10.75
C SER A 262 -9.32 2.32 -9.31
N LEU A 263 -9.22 1.43 -8.31
CA LEU A 263 -9.02 1.82 -6.91
C LEU A 263 -7.69 2.57 -6.72
N LEU A 264 -6.63 2.14 -7.38
CA LEU A 264 -5.30 2.77 -7.25
C LEU A 264 -5.16 4.11 -8.01
N TRP A 265 -5.85 4.25 -9.14
CA TRP A 265 -5.52 5.28 -10.13
C TRP A 265 -6.71 6.12 -10.54
N HIS A 266 -6.41 7.36 -10.85
CA HIS A 266 -7.32 8.20 -11.60
C HIS A 266 -6.55 8.89 -12.72
N CYS A 267 -7.08 8.84 -13.94
CA CYS A 267 -6.54 9.62 -15.04
C CYS A 267 -6.93 11.08 -14.80
N ALA A 268 -5.96 11.94 -14.47
CA ALA A 268 -6.21 13.34 -14.15
C ALA A 268 -6.75 14.17 -15.35
N ASP A 269 -6.70 13.61 -16.56
CA ASP A 269 -7.11 14.30 -17.78
C ASP A 269 -8.61 14.53 -17.88
N ASN A 270 -9.01 15.73 -17.47
CA ASN A 270 -10.33 16.31 -17.73
C ASN A 270 -10.49 16.82 -19.18
N ASN A 271 -9.46 16.82 -20.02
CA ASN A 271 -9.54 17.50 -21.34
C ASN A 271 -9.14 16.66 -22.56
N VAL A 272 -8.51 15.49 -22.43
CA VAL A 272 -8.01 14.81 -23.62
C VAL A 272 -9.01 13.80 -24.15
N MET A 273 -9.77 14.24 -25.15
CA MET A 273 -10.40 13.34 -26.11
C MET A 273 -9.34 12.35 -26.59
N VAL A 274 -9.53 11.07 -26.29
CA VAL A 274 -8.96 10.02 -27.14
C VAL A 274 -9.60 10.25 -28.50
N ARG A 275 -8.87 10.93 -29.39
CA ARG A 275 -9.11 10.90 -30.84
C ARG A 275 -8.99 9.43 -31.23
N SER A 276 -10.09 8.69 -31.07
CA SER A 276 -10.21 7.27 -31.38
C SER A 276 -10.55 7.03 -32.86
N ASN A 277 -10.55 8.07 -33.68
CA ASN A 277 -10.97 7.98 -35.09
C ASN A 277 -9.81 7.78 -36.08
N THR A 278 -8.63 7.41 -35.61
CA THR A 278 -7.59 6.91 -36.52
C THR A 278 -7.50 5.40 -36.35
N ASP A 279 -7.88 4.65 -37.39
CA ASP A 279 -7.68 3.22 -37.54
C ASP A 279 -6.16 2.90 -37.53
N VAL A 280 -5.54 3.03 -36.37
CA VAL A 280 -4.12 2.70 -36.18
C VAL A 280 -4.05 1.19 -35.96
N SER A 281 -3.37 0.52 -36.88
CA SER A 281 -3.02 -0.91 -36.86
C SER A 281 -2.87 -1.48 -35.44
N ALA A 282 -3.54 -2.61 -35.19
CA ALA A 282 -3.65 -3.26 -33.88
C ALA A 282 -2.32 -3.79 -33.33
N ASN A 283 -1.26 -3.84 -34.13
CA ASN A 283 0.08 -4.28 -33.71
C ASN A 283 1.14 -3.26 -34.15
N PRO A 284 1.49 -2.27 -33.31
CA PRO A 284 2.71 -1.48 -33.56
C PRO A 284 3.92 -2.42 -33.50
N SER A 285 4.86 -2.26 -34.43
CA SER A 285 6.08 -3.06 -34.40
C SER A 285 6.92 -2.72 -33.15
N ASN A 286 7.73 -3.65 -32.66
CA ASN A 286 8.65 -3.39 -31.52
C ASN A 286 9.57 -2.17 -31.78
N VAL A 287 9.85 -1.87 -33.06
CA VAL A 287 10.65 -0.72 -33.49
C VAL A 287 9.89 0.59 -33.32
N GLU A 288 8.59 0.63 -33.64
CA GLU A 288 7.74 1.80 -33.39
C GLU A 288 7.60 2.08 -31.90
N LEU A 289 7.49 1.02 -31.08
CA LEU A 289 7.48 1.15 -29.64
C LEU A 289 8.80 1.73 -29.11
N ALA A 290 9.93 1.20 -29.57
CA ALA A 290 11.26 1.66 -29.16
C ALA A 290 11.53 3.12 -29.60
N THR A 291 11.17 3.48 -30.83
CA THR A 291 11.36 4.86 -31.34
C THR A 291 10.44 5.85 -30.65
N ALA A 292 9.19 5.47 -30.34
CA ALA A 292 8.28 6.29 -29.53
C ALA A 292 8.83 6.50 -28.11
N VAL A 293 9.38 5.45 -27.49
CA VAL A 293 10.05 5.55 -26.17
C VAL A 293 11.25 6.49 -26.24
N VAL A 294 12.13 6.37 -27.25
CA VAL A 294 13.29 7.27 -27.40
C VAL A 294 12.84 8.71 -27.62
N LYS A 295 11.92 8.95 -28.56
CA LYS A 295 11.42 10.30 -28.89
C LYS A 295 10.80 10.99 -27.67
N ASN A 296 10.01 10.26 -26.88
CA ASN A 296 9.42 10.82 -25.66
C ASN A 296 10.39 10.87 -24.48
N THR A 297 11.41 10.01 -24.43
CA THR A 297 12.49 10.14 -23.44
C THR A 297 13.28 11.43 -23.67
N LEU A 298 13.48 11.80 -24.93
CA LEU A 298 14.13 13.04 -25.34
C LEU A 298 13.22 14.28 -25.17
N SER A 299 11.89 14.14 -25.23
CA SER A 299 11.00 15.28 -24.96
C SER A 299 11.03 15.66 -23.48
N LEU A 300 11.50 16.87 -23.20
CA LEU A 300 11.60 17.46 -21.85
C LEU A 300 10.24 17.88 -21.27
N PHE A 301 9.24 18.15 -22.11
CA PHE A 301 7.97 18.72 -21.70
C PHE A 301 6.79 18.01 -22.37
N GLY A 302 5.78 17.59 -21.60
CA GLY A 302 4.44 17.28 -22.15
C GLY A 302 3.87 15.87 -21.92
N GLY A 303 4.37 15.06 -20.98
CA GLY A 303 3.77 13.78 -20.65
C GLY A 303 2.53 13.90 -19.76
N ARG A 304 1.48 13.12 -20.03
CA ARG A 304 0.38 12.92 -19.07
C ARG A 304 0.97 12.33 -17.78
N THR A 305 0.82 13.03 -16.67
CA THR A 305 1.20 12.49 -15.36
C THR A 305 0.02 11.74 -14.77
N ILE A 306 0.29 10.51 -14.39
CA ILE A 306 -0.64 9.73 -13.62
C ILE A 306 -0.38 10.02 -12.16
N CYS A 307 -1.42 10.47 -11.45
CA CYS A 307 -1.37 10.69 -10.01
C CYS A 307 -1.99 9.49 -9.29
N THR A 308 -1.41 9.11 -8.16
CA THR A 308 -2.02 8.19 -7.21
C THR A 308 -3.08 8.93 -6.40
N ASN A 309 -4.12 8.22 -5.96
CA ASN A 309 -5.13 8.79 -5.07
C ASN A 309 -4.69 8.77 -3.59
N PHE A 310 -3.50 8.25 -3.28
CA PHE A 310 -3.09 7.94 -1.92
C PHE A 310 -1.78 8.67 -1.60
N SER A 311 -1.85 9.61 -0.65
CA SER A 311 -0.68 10.26 -0.03
C SER A 311 -0.35 9.69 1.34
N ASP A 312 -1.36 9.18 2.04
CA ASP A 312 -1.25 8.83 3.45
C ASP A 312 -0.91 7.34 3.62
N LEU A 313 -0.08 7.01 4.60
CA LEU A 313 0.35 5.63 4.87
C LEU A 313 -0.83 4.73 5.27
N ASP A 314 -1.91 5.32 5.79
CA ASP A 314 -3.10 4.63 6.25
C ASP A 314 -3.88 3.91 5.14
N TYR A 315 -3.71 4.28 3.87
CA TYR A 315 -4.36 3.59 2.76
C TYR A 315 -3.69 2.25 2.42
N PHE A 316 -2.43 2.08 2.81
CA PHE A 316 -1.64 0.88 2.50
C PHE A 316 -1.88 -0.27 3.48
N ASP A 317 -2.69 -0.06 4.52
CA ASP A 317 -3.15 -1.14 5.40
C ASP A 317 -4.20 -2.05 4.74
N ASN A 318 -4.74 -1.63 3.59
CA ASN A 318 -5.80 -2.34 2.90
C ASN A 318 -5.25 -3.46 2.00
N PRO A 319 -5.65 -4.73 2.20
CA PRO A 319 -5.12 -5.86 1.43
C PRO A 319 -5.50 -5.83 -0.06
N ALA A 320 -6.62 -5.17 -0.44
CA ALA A 320 -6.93 -4.95 -1.84
C ALA A 320 -5.98 -3.95 -2.50
N VAL A 321 -5.59 -2.89 -1.78
CA VAL A 321 -4.62 -1.90 -2.26
C VAL A 321 -3.24 -2.55 -2.35
N GLU A 322 -2.83 -3.31 -1.33
CA GLU A 322 -1.60 -4.10 -1.34
C GLU A 322 -1.54 -5.05 -2.54
N ALA A 323 -2.60 -5.83 -2.78
CA ALA A 323 -2.65 -6.76 -3.91
C ALA A 323 -2.55 -6.05 -5.27
N LEU A 324 -3.19 -4.88 -5.41
CA LEU A 324 -3.09 -4.08 -6.62
C LEU A 324 -1.67 -3.50 -6.83
N ILE A 325 -1.00 -3.05 -5.76
CA ILE A 325 0.39 -2.56 -5.83
C ILE A 325 1.32 -3.69 -6.23
N GLN A 326 1.16 -4.86 -5.61
CA GLN A 326 1.98 -6.03 -5.90
C GLN A 326 1.76 -6.52 -7.34
N TYR A 327 0.51 -6.57 -7.81
CA TYR A 327 0.19 -6.87 -9.22
C TYR A 327 0.94 -5.93 -10.18
N LYS A 328 0.91 -4.63 -9.91
CA LYS A 328 1.61 -3.63 -10.73
C LYS A 328 3.11 -3.75 -10.69
N TRP A 329 3.63 -4.03 -9.50
CA TRP A 329 5.05 -4.26 -9.31
C TRP A 329 5.52 -5.41 -10.18
N ASP A 330 4.83 -6.55 -10.10
CA ASP A 330 5.23 -7.77 -10.81
C ASP A 330 5.04 -7.68 -12.32
N SER A 331 3.99 -7.00 -12.79
CA SER A 331 3.68 -6.90 -14.23
C SER A 331 4.57 -5.90 -14.99
N VAL A 332 4.72 -4.68 -14.47
CA VAL A 332 5.38 -3.56 -15.17
C VAL A 332 6.56 -3.01 -14.39
N ALA A 333 6.35 -2.62 -13.13
CA ALA A 333 7.34 -1.79 -12.43
C ALA A 333 8.69 -2.50 -12.25
N TRP A 334 8.65 -3.80 -11.95
CA TRP A 334 9.84 -4.60 -11.72
C TRP A 334 10.75 -4.64 -12.95
N LYS A 335 10.18 -4.76 -14.16
CA LYS A 335 10.93 -4.73 -15.44
C LYS A 335 11.74 -3.45 -15.57
N THR A 336 11.05 -2.33 -15.45
CA THR A 336 11.63 -1.01 -15.64
C THR A 336 12.64 -0.70 -14.54
N TRP A 337 12.30 -1.01 -13.28
CA TRP A 337 13.18 -0.82 -12.14
C TRP A 337 14.46 -1.64 -12.27
N MET A 338 14.36 -2.95 -12.58
CA MET A 338 15.52 -3.83 -12.66
C MET A 338 16.43 -3.43 -13.83
N THR A 339 15.83 -3.10 -14.97
CA THR A 339 16.58 -2.61 -16.14
C THR A 339 17.39 -1.36 -15.77
N ARG A 340 16.73 -0.35 -15.17
CA ARG A 340 17.39 0.87 -14.69
C ARG A 340 18.51 0.54 -13.69
N ARG A 341 18.27 -0.38 -12.75
CA ARG A 341 19.24 -0.75 -11.73
C ARG A 341 20.48 -1.42 -12.31
N VAL A 342 20.31 -2.32 -13.29
CA VAL A 342 21.42 -2.96 -14.00
C VAL A 342 22.28 -1.92 -14.73
N PHE A 343 21.66 -1.00 -15.48
CA PHE A 343 22.42 0.06 -16.14
C PHE A 343 23.16 0.98 -15.16
N GLN A 344 22.54 1.30 -14.02
CA GLN A 344 23.19 2.10 -12.98
C GLN A 344 24.39 1.37 -12.34
N LEU A 345 24.26 0.06 -12.08
CA LEU A 345 25.37 -0.76 -11.58
C LEU A 345 26.53 -0.85 -12.58
N LEU A 346 26.23 -0.99 -13.87
CA LEU A 346 27.24 -0.96 -14.94
C LEU A 346 27.97 0.39 -14.96
N TYR A 347 27.25 1.50 -14.86
CA TYR A 347 27.84 2.84 -14.79
C TYR A 347 28.74 3.03 -13.57
N TYR A 348 28.32 2.58 -12.38
CA TYR A 348 29.17 2.66 -11.18
C TYR A 348 30.41 1.77 -11.28
N SER A 349 30.28 0.57 -11.84
CA SER A 349 31.41 -0.32 -12.07
C SER A 349 32.42 0.29 -13.05
N LEU A 350 31.91 0.93 -14.11
CA LEU A 350 32.72 1.66 -15.10
C LEU A 350 33.50 2.81 -14.44
N TYR A 351 32.81 3.64 -13.65
CA TYR A 351 33.45 4.76 -12.95
C TYR A 351 34.49 4.29 -11.92
N MET A 352 34.17 3.26 -11.13
CA MET A 352 35.14 2.67 -10.20
C MET A 352 36.37 2.10 -10.92
N THR A 353 36.18 1.52 -12.11
CA THR A 353 37.30 1.04 -12.95
C THR A 353 38.19 2.19 -13.40
N VAL A 354 37.59 3.31 -13.85
CA VAL A 354 38.33 4.54 -14.20
C VAL A 354 39.12 5.08 -13.02
N ALA A 355 38.50 5.17 -11.84
CA ALA A 355 39.15 5.64 -10.62
C ALA A 355 40.33 4.72 -10.22
N MET A 356 40.17 3.40 -10.33
CA MET A 356 41.25 2.46 -10.04
C MET A 356 42.39 2.54 -11.04
N ILE A 357 42.10 2.70 -12.34
CA ILE A 357 43.12 2.92 -13.38
C ILE A 357 43.88 4.24 -13.12
N GLN A 358 43.21 5.26 -12.61
CA GLN A 358 43.84 6.53 -12.26
C GLN A 358 44.79 6.40 -11.05
N VAL A 359 44.39 5.65 -10.02
CA VAL A 359 45.21 5.45 -8.82
C VAL A 359 46.37 4.48 -9.08
N PHE A 360 46.12 3.42 -9.84
CA PHE A 360 47.10 2.40 -10.20
C PHE A 360 47.32 2.48 -11.71
N PRO A 361 48.35 3.20 -12.19
CA PRO A 361 48.62 3.41 -13.61
C PRO A 361 49.17 2.14 -14.28
N ILE A 362 48.36 1.08 -14.30
CA ILE A 362 48.66 -0.23 -14.88
C ILE A 362 48.31 -0.24 -16.38
N MET A 363 47.39 0.63 -16.81
CA MET A 363 46.86 0.70 -18.18
C MET A 363 47.43 1.89 -18.99
N ARG A 364 47.50 1.74 -20.32
CA ARG A 364 47.88 2.82 -21.25
C ARG A 364 46.88 3.98 -21.21
N ILE A 365 47.38 5.21 -21.35
CA ILE A 365 46.61 6.47 -21.33
C ILE A 365 45.50 6.50 -22.39
N GLU A 366 45.72 5.90 -23.57
CA GLU A 366 44.73 5.85 -24.66
C GLU A 366 43.42 5.14 -24.25
N ASN A 367 43.52 4.02 -23.52
CA ASN A 367 42.34 3.29 -23.04
C ASN A 367 41.57 4.12 -22.00
N LEU A 368 42.27 4.88 -21.16
CA LEU A 368 41.66 5.76 -20.17
C LEU A 368 40.80 6.86 -20.83
N LYS A 369 41.27 7.48 -21.93
CA LYS A 369 40.50 8.49 -22.68
C LYS A 369 39.14 7.92 -23.13
N TRP A 370 39.11 6.70 -23.68
CA TRP A 370 37.87 6.02 -24.08
C TRP A 370 36.91 5.78 -22.91
N PHE A 371 37.40 5.25 -21.79
CA PHE A 371 36.55 5.03 -20.62
C PHE A 371 35.95 6.35 -20.07
N LEU A 372 36.74 7.43 -20.07
CA LEU A 372 36.26 8.76 -19.67
C LEU A 372 35.14 9.27 -20.57
N TYR A 373 35.23 9.10 -21.90
CA TYR A 373 34.14 9.45 -22.82
C TYR A 373 32.86 8.66 -22.53
N VAL A 374 32.96 7.35 -22.29
CA VAL A 374 31.78 6.52 -21.98
C VAL A 374 31.15 6.96 -20.65
N VAL A 375 31.94 7.26 -19.63
CA VAL A 375 31.44 7.79 -18.34
C VAL A 375 30.71 9.12 -18.54
N ILE A 376 31.25 10.04 -19.34
CA ILE A 376 30.60 11.33 -19.63
C ILE A 376 29.25 11.12 -20.31
N VAL A 377 29.19 10.32 -21.38
CA VAL A 377 27.96 10.07 -22.13
C VAL A 377 26.90 9.40 -21.26
N MET A 378 27.26 8.34 -20.52
CA MET A 378 26.32 7.66 -19.62
C MET A 378 25.88 8.54 -18.46
N GLY A 379 26.78 9.31 -17.85
CA GLY A 379 26.45 10.20 -16.73
C GLY A 379 25.49 11.32 -17.16
N LEU A 380 25.73 11.95 -18.33
CA LEU A 380 24.80 12.94 -18.89
C LEU A 380 23.44 12.34 -19.23
N PHE A 381 23.39 11.10 -19.72
CA PHE A 381 22.13 10.41 -19.95
C PHE A 381 21.33 10.20 -18.66
N PHE A 382 21.95 9.72 -17.58
CA PHE A 382 21.28 9.57 -16.29
C PHE A 382 20.89 10.92 -15.67
N PHE A 383 21.75 11.93 -15.78
CA PHE A 383 21.44 13.29 -15.34
C PHE A 383 20.21 13.84 -16.07
N HIS A 384 20.08 13.62 -17.38
CA HIS A 384 18.88 14.00 -18.14
C HIS A 384 17.62 13.31 -17.62
N LEU A 385 17.70 12.01 -17.30
CA LEU A 385 16.56 11.27 -16.73
C LEU A 385 16.14 11.83 -15.36
N GLU A 386 17.09 12.15 -14.48
CA GLU A 386 16.80 12.78 -13.19
C GLU A 386 16.27 14.21 -13.33
N LEU A 387 16.83 14.99 -14.25
CA LEU A 387 16.34 16.34 -14.56
C LEU A 387 14.90 16.30 -15.05
N LYS A 388 14.54 15.33 -15.88
CA LYS A 388 13.15 15.13 -16.31
C LYS A 388 12.24 14.79 -15.13
N GLN A 389 12.68 13.94 -14.21
CA GLN A 389 11.92 13.59 -13.01
C GLN A 389 11.73 14.84 -12.11
N PHE A 390 12.78 15.65 -11.94
CA PHE A 390 12.74 16.93 -11.24
C PHE A 390 11.76 17.92 -11.87
N LEU A 391 11.77 18.07 -13.19
CA LEU A 391 10.85 18.97 -13.90
C LEU A 391 9.39 18.51 -13.81
N THR A 392 9.15 17.21 -13.75
CA THR A 392 7.80 16.63 -13.72
C THR A 392 7.12 16.81 -12.36
N ASP A 393 7.85 16.64 -11.26
CA ASP A 393 7.33 16.78 -9.90
C ASP A 393 8.33 17.51 -9.00
N TYR A 394 8.57 18.79 -9.26
CA TYR A 394 9.60 19.55 -8.55
C TYR A 394 9.38 19.58 -7.02
N ARG A 395 8.13 19.60 -6.56
CA ARG A 395 7.81 19.64 -5.11
C ARG A 395 8.10 18.31 -4.44
N GLY A 396 7.60 17.21 -5.00
CA GLY A 396 7.89 15.88 -4.50
C GLY A 396 9.38 15.56 -4.60
N TYR A 397 10.01 15.97 -5.70
CA TYR A 397 11.43 15.75 -5.93
C TYR A 397 12.30 16.43 -4.88
N LEU A 398 12.07 17.72 -4.61
CA LEU A 398 12.84 18.49 -3.63
C LEU A 398 12.62 18.02 -2.19
N SER A 399 11.53 17.29 -1.91
CA SER A 399 11.25 16.76 -0.57
C SER A 399 12.13 15.56 -0.19
N SER A 400 12.72 14.87 -1.18
CA SER A 400 13.55 13.68 -0.95
C SER A 400 15.05 14.03 -1.03
N PRO A 401 15.83 13.87 0.06
CA PRO A 401 17.27 14.14 0.05
C PRO A 401 18.03 13.23 -0.95
N TYR A 402 17.54 12.00 -1.17
CA TYR A 402 18.16 11.03 -2.06
C TYR A 402 18.20 11.50 -3.52
N ASN A 403 17.19 12.25 -3.94
CA ASN A 403 17.10 12.77 -5.30
C ASN A 403 18.19 13.83 -5.61
N TYR A 404 18.66 14.56 -4.59
CA TYR A 404 19.80 15.47 -4.75
C TYR A 404 21.12 14.69 -4.82
N VAL A 405 21.25 13.63 -4.02
CA VAL A 405 22.42 12.74 -4.08
C VAL A 405 22.50 12.11 -5.46
N ASP A 406 21.40 11.59 -6.02
CA ASP A 406 21.37 11.01 -7.36
C ASP A 406 21.76 12.05 -8.43
N MET A 407 21.24 13.28 -8.36
CA MET A 407 21.65 14.37 -9.26
C MET A 407 23.15 14.65 -9.19
N LEU A 408 23.71 14.76 -7.98
CA LEU A 408 25.14 15.01 -7.78
C LEU A 408 25.99 13.82 -8.26
N VAL A 409 25.55 12.58 -7.99
CA VAL A 409 26.24 11.36 -8.42
C VAL A 409 26.25 11.20 -9.94
N PHE A 410 25.25 11.74 -10.65
CA PHE A 410 25.26 11.75 -12.11
C PHE A 410 25.95 12.98 -12.73
N LEU A 411 26.10 14.08 -11.98
CA LEU A 411 26.74 15.30 -12.44
C LEU A 411 28.25 15.36 -12.16
N LEU A 412 28.69 14.97 -10.96
CA LEU A 412 30.08 15.11 -10.53
C LEU A 412 31.06 14.20 -11.32
N PRO A 413 30.77 12.91 -11.59
CA PRO A 413 31.70 12.08 -12.33
C PRO A 413 31.96 12.54 -13.77
N PRO A 414 30.95 12.98 -14.56
CA PRO A 414 31.20 13.61 -15.86
C PRO A 414 32.05 14.88 -15.75
N LEU A 415 31.77 15.77 -14.78
CA LEU A 415 32.57 16.99 -14.59
C LEU A 415 34.04 16.66 -14.25
N GLY A 416 34.25 15.72 -13.33
CA GLY A 416 35.59 15.24 -12.98
C GLY A 416 36.30 14.57 -14.16
N SER A 417 35.56 13.83 -15.00
CA SER A 417 36.10 13.21 -16.21
C SER A 417 36.50 14.25 -17.26
N VAL A 418 35.70 15.31 -17.44
CA VAL A 418 36.05 16.45 -18.31
C VAL A 418 37.28 17.17 -17.79
N GLN A 419 37.35 17.46 -16.48
CA GLN A 419 38.52 18.08 -15.87
C GLN A 419 39.78 17.22 -16.05
N LEU A 420 39.67 15.89 -15.90
CA LEU A 420 40.79 14.98 -16.10
C LEU A 420 41.22 14.94 -17.58
N LEU A 421 40.28 14.91 -18.53
CA LEU A 421 40.60 14.99 -19.96
C LEU A 421 41.31 16.29 -20.32
N VAL A 422 40.86 17.43 -19.79
CA VAL A 422 41.53 18.73 -19.97
C VAL A 422 42.93 18.70 -19.36
N SER A 423 43.09 18.13 -18.17
CA SER A 423 44.40 18.03 -17.51
C SER A 423 45.36 17.15 -18.29
N ILE A 424 44.89 16.02 -18.84
CA ILE A 424 45.70 15.14 -19.71
C ILE A 424 46.09 15.89 -20.98
N ALA A 425 45.16 16.63 -21.60
CA ALA A 425 45.43 17.40 -22.81
C ALA A 425 46.42 18.56 -22.57
N LEU A 426 46.37 19.21 -21.41
CA LEU A 426 47.32 20.26 -21.03
C LEU A 426 48.70 19.68 -20.71
N TYR A 427 48.76 18.57 -19.99
CA TYR A 427 50.02 17.91 -19.61
C TYR A 427 50.79 17.38 -20.83
N GLU A 428 50.06 16.83 -21.81
CA GLU A 428 50.62 16.40 -23.10
C GLU A 428 51.35 17.54 -23.83
N ASN A 429 51.03 18.81 -23.51
CA ASN A 429 51.65 19.98 -24.10
C ASN A 429 52.79 20.60 -23.28
N THR A 430 52.87 20.36 -21.96
CA THR A 430 53.76 21.16 -21.08
C THR A 430 55.02 20.45 -20.57
N ASN A 431 55.19 19.13 -20.74
CA ASN A 431 56.38 18.36 -20.33
C ASN A 431 56.88 18.53 -18.86
N GLU A 432 56.20 19.31 -18.01
CA GLU A 432 56.62 19.55 -16.63
C GLU A 432 55.91 18.62 -15.64
N PRO A 433 56.63 17.91 -14.75
CA PRO A 433 56.02 17.10 -13.70
C PRO A 433 55.33 17.98 -12.64
N GLY A 434 54.01 18.09 -12.73
CA GLY A 434 53.19 18.89 -11.84
C GLY A 434 53.23 18.41 -10.38
N THR A 435 53.64 19.33 -9.50
CA THR A 435 53.68 19.19 -8.04
C THR A 435 52.29 19.06 -7.43
N GLY A 436 52.17 18.15 -6.47
CA GLY A 436 50.95 17.89 -5.72
C GLY A 436 50.56 19.02 -4.77
N TYR A 437 49.26 19.29 -4.69
CA TYR A 437 48.66 20.09 -3.63
C TYR A 437 47.29 19.52 -3.22
N SER A 438 46.94 19.80 -1.95
CA SER A 438 45.68 19.55 -1.23
C SER A 438 45.50 18.24 -0.43
N ARG A 439 46.55 17.49 -0.10
CA ARG A 439 46.38 16.27 0.71
C ARG A 439 46.25 16.50 2.22
N ALA A 440 46.87 17.54 2.78
CA ALA A 440 46.98 17.73 4.23
C ALA A 440 45.63 17.99 4.95
N LEU A 441 44.79 18.88 4.40
CA LEU A 441 43.47 19.17 4.98
C LEU A 441 42.53 17.96 4.88
N SER A 442 42.61 17.22 3.76
CA SER A 442 41.83 15.99 3.56
C SER A 442 42.24 14.89 4.54
N TYR A 443 43.54 14.76 4.85
CA TYR A 443 44.01 13.79 5.85
C TYR A 443 43.60 14.17 7.28
N ALA A 444 43.58 15.46 7.64
CA ALA A 444 43.14 15.90 8.97
C ALA A 444 41.63 15.61 9.22
N ILE A 445 40.78 15.83 8.22
CA ILE A 445 39.33 15.53 8.32
C ILE A 445 39.11 14.02 8.44
N VAL A 446 39.83 13.21 7.64
CA VAL A 446 39.77 11.75 7.74
C VAL A 446 40.27 11.28 9.10
N GLY A 447 41.35 11.87 9.63
CA GLY A 447 41.88 11.59 10.97
C GLY A 447 40.85 11.82 12.07
N ILE A 448 40.17 12.98 12.07
CA ILE A 448 39.09 13.28 13.03
C ILE A 448 37.93 12.28 12.91
N TYR A 449 37.54 11.89 11.68
CA TYR A 449 36.48 10.89 11.47
C TYR A 449 36.87 9.51 12.04
N VAL A 450 38.11 9.08 11.82
CA VAL A 450 38.65 7.81 12.35
C VAL A 450 38.69 7.83 13.89
N HIS A 451 38.95 9.00 14.50
CA HIS A 451 38.88 9.21 15.95
C HIS A 451 37.46 9.11 16.50
N ILE A 452 36.48 9.71 15.82
CA ILE A 452 35.06 9.59 16.17
C ILE A 452 34.62 8.11 16.12
N ALA A 453 35.18 7.33 15.19
CA ALA A 453 34.92 5.90 15.03
C ALA A 453 35.63 5.00 16.06
N GLY A 454 36.37 5.57 17.02
CA GLY A 454 37.03 4.81 18.08
C GLY A 454 38.37 4.17 17.69
N ARG A 455 38.97 4.56 16.57
CA ARG A 455 40.30 4.09 16.15
C ARG A 455 41.35 5.16 16.43
N TYR A 456 42.15 4.93 17.47
CA TYR A 456 43.16 5.90 17.96
C TYR A 456 44.58 5.61 17.48
N GLU A 457 44.80 4.49 16.77
CA GLU A 457 46.09 4.11 16.19
C GLU A 457 46.84 5.24 15.46
N PRO A 458 46.17 6.16 14.70
CA PRO A 458 46.87 7.23 14.00
C PRO A 458 47.47 8.33 14.90
N VAL A 459 47.09 8.39 16.19
CA VAL A 459 47.48 9.47 17.12
C VAL A 459 48.15 8.93 18.38
N ASP A 460 48.23 7.61 18.56
CA ASP A 460 48.89 6.99 19.72
C ASP A 460 50.35 7.43 19.89
N ASP A 461 51.08 7.67 18.79
CA ASP A 461 52.44 8.18 18.82
C ASP A 461 52.51 9.66 19.26
N GLU A 462 51.57 10.48 18.79
CA GLU A 462 51.45 11.91 19.17
C GLU A 462 50.91 12.10 20.59
N LEU A 463 50.10 11.17 21.10
CA LEU A 463 49.62 11.14 22.48
C LEU A 463 50.75 10.87 23.49
N ARG A 464 51.77 10.11 23.06
CA ARG A 464 52.96 9.80 23.86
C ARG A 464 53.98 10.92 23.87
N SER A 465 54.13 11.66 22.76
CA SER A 465 55.13 12.73 22.62
C SER A 465 54.57 14.16 22.78
N GLY A 466 53.25 14.33 22.83
CA GLY A 466 52.60 15.64 22.71
C GLY A 466 52.46 16.45 24.01
N ASP A 467 52.31 17.76 23.83
CA ASP A 467 52.08 18.75 24.89
C ASP A 467 50.80 18.45 25.69
N ALA A 468 50.75 18.92 26.94
CA ALA A 468 49.60 18.70 27.83
C ALA A 468 48.27 19.19 27.22
N ASP A 469 48.32 20.26 26.43
CA ASP A 469 47.14 20.87 25.79
C ASP A 469 46.54 19.98 24.69
N ILE A 470 47.38 19.29 23.90
CA ILE A 470 46.94 18.34 22.87
C ILE A 470 46.28 17.13 23.54
N ARG A 471 46.87 16.63 24.64
CA ARG A 471 46.31 15.53 25.42
C ARG A 471 44.97 15.89 26.04
N LEU A 472 44.85 17.08 26.65
CA LEU A 472 43.58 17.55 27.21
C LEU A 472 42.51 17.71 26.12
N THR A 473 42.88 18.28 24.96
CA THR A 473 41.97 18.43 23.82
C THR A 473 41.49 17.08 23.30
N LEU A 474 42.38 16.09 23.14
CA LEU A 474 42.03 14.74 22.71
C LEU A 474 41.13 14.02 23.74
N ILE A 475 41.37 14.18 25.04
CA ILE A 475 40.51 13.63 26.10
C ILE A 475 39.11 14.25 26.06
N ILE A 476 39.00 15.57 25.93
CA ILE A 476 37.71 16.26 25.81
C ILE A 476 36.99 15.82 24.52
N CYS A 477 37.70 15.77 23.39
CA CYS A 477 37.15 15.28 22.12
C CYS A 477 36.69 13.83 22.24
N TYR A 478 37.41 12.96 22.94
CA TYR A 478 37.01 11.57 23.19
C TYR A 478 35.71 11.48 23.99
N LEU A 479 35.65 12.18 25.13
CA LEU A 479 34.47 12.17 26.01
C LEU A 479 33.23 12.74 25.30
N VAL A 480 33.38 13.85 24.58
CA VAL A 480 32.25 14.49 23.89
C VAL A 480 31.87 13.72 22.64
N LEU A 481 32.81 13.45 21.73
CA LEU A 481 32.52 12.89 20.41
C LEU A 481 32.30 11.37 20.47
N THR A 482 33.14 10.63 21.18
CA THR A 482 33.04 9.16 21.20
C THR A 482 32.07 8.71 22.29
N MET A 483 32.20 9.18 23.53
CA MET A 483 31.33 8.70 24.62
C MET A 483 29.92 9.31 24.58
N CYS A 484 29.78 10.62 24.42
CA CYS A 484 28.45 11.25 24.44
C CYS A 484 27.74 11.15 23.08
N LEU A 485 28.36 11.65 22.00
CA LEU A 485 27.66 11.70 20.70
C LEU A 485 27.37 10.31 20.12
N MET A 486 28.29 9.34 20.17
CA MET A 486 27.98 8.00 19.64
C MET A 486 26.87 7.31 20.42
N ASN A 487 26.84 7.42 21.75
CA ASN A 487 25.75 6.83 22.55
C ASN A 487 24.41 7.50 22.26
N ILE A 488 24.38 8.83 22.08
CA ILE A 488 23.19 9.54 21.62
C ILE A 488 22.77 9.07 20.23
N VAL A 489 23.71 8.94 19.28
CA VAL A 489 23.45 8.45 17.93
C VAL A 489 22.90 7.02 17.95
N ILE A 490 23.46 6.12 18.76
CA ILE A 490 22.97 4.74 18.92
C ILE A 490 21.55 4.74 19.49
N ALA A 491 21.28 5.53 20.53
CA ALA A 491 19.95 5.63 21.14
C ALA A 491 18.91 6.17 20.14
N VAL A 492 19.25 7.24 19.41
CA VAL A 492 18.40 7.81 18.35
C VAL A 492 18.20 6.82 17.21
N MET A 493 19.25 6.08 16.82
CA MET A 493 19.17 5.06 15.78
C MET A 493 18.28 3.89 16.19
N ASN A 494 18.37 3.41 17.43
CA ASN A 494 17.49 2.36 17.95
C ASN A 494 16.01 2.79 17.99
N ALA A 495 15.75 4.04 18.40
CA ALA A 495 14.41 4.62 18.35
C ALA A 495 13.89 4.73 16.91
N ALA A 496 14.74 5.14 15.97
CA ALA A 496 14.40 5.22 14.54
C ALA A 496 14.17 3.82 13.92
N MET A 497 14.99 2.82 14.26
CA MET A 497 14.83 1.44 13.79
C MET A 497 13.51 0.83 14.30
N THR A 498 13.14 1.06 15.56
CA THR A 498 11.86 0.60 16.11
C THR A 498 10.68 1.20 15.34
N ARG A 499 10.73 2.51 15.02
CA ARG A 499 9.70 3.16 14.18
C ARG A 499 9.69 2.61 12.76
N ALA A 500 10.87 2.40 12.17
CA ALA A 500 11.03 1.83 10.84
C ALA A 500 10.55 0.37 10.77
N ALA A 501 10.65 -0.42 11.84
CA ALA A 501 10.12 -1.77 11.87
C ALA A 501 8.58 -1.77 11.80
N PHE A 502 7.92 -0.81 12.46
CA PHE A 502 6.45 -0.68 12.44
C PHE A 502 5.93 -0.13 11.11
N TYR A 503 6.49 0.98 10.63
CA TYR A 503 6.03 1.65 9.39
C TYR A 503 6.71 1.12 8.13
N GLY A 504 7.72 0.26 8.25
CA GLY A 504 8.54 -0.26 7.16
C GLY A 504 7.73 -0.94 6.07
N PRO A 505 6.83 -1.89 6.39
CA PRO A 505 5.99 -2.55 5.39
C PRO A 505 5.10 -1.57 4.61
N LEU A 506 4.47 -0.61 5.30
CA LEU A 506 3.61 0.41 4.67
C LEU A 506 4.43 1.37 3.79
N THR A 507 5.60 1.79 4.29
CA THR A 507 6.53 2.65 3.54
C THR A 507 7.08 1.93 2.32
N TRP A 508 7.34 0.62 2.44
CA TRP A 508 7.76 -0.23 1.33
C TRP A 508 6.67 -0.32 0.25
N LEU A 509 5.41 -0.52 0.63
CA LEU A 509 4.28 -0.50 -0.32
C LEU A 509 4.12 0.86 -0.99
N SER A 510 4.25 1.94 -0.23
CA SER A 510 4.23 3.31 -0.76
C SER A 510 5.34 3.54 -1.79
N ASN A 511 6.58 3.16 -1.46
CA ASN A 511 7.72 3.28 -2.37
C ASN A 511 7.55 2.42 -3.62
N ARG A 512 6.97 1.22 -3.50
CA ARG A 512 6.63 0.37 -4.65
C ARG A 512 5.56 0.99 -5.54
N LEU A 513 4.51 1.56 -4.95
CA LEU A 513 3.49 2.27 -5.70
C LEU A 513 4.09 3.47 -6.43
N TRP A 514 4.97 4.23 -5.78
CA TRP A 514 5.67 5.36 -6.40
C TRP A 514 6.55 4.89 -7.57
N ALA A 515 7.35 3.85 -7.38
CA ALA A 515 8.16 3.27 -8.44
C ALA A 515 7.32 2.72 -9.61
N ALA A 516 6.17 2.09 -9.32
CA ALA A 516 5.22 1.66 -10.34
C ALA A 516 4.60 2.83 -11.09
N THR A 517 4.31 3.94 -10.39
CA THR A 517 3.82 5.19 -10.98
C THR A 517 4.84 5.82 -11.91
N THR A 518 6.10 5.89 -11.49
CA THR A 518 7.18 6.43 -12.30
C THR A 518 7.43 5.54 -13.53
N ALA A 519 7.49 4.21 -13.35
CA ALA A 519 7.62 3.28 -14.47
C ALA A 519 6.46 3.40 -15.46
N GLU A 520 5.25 3.58 -14.95
CA GLU A 520 4.07 3.80 -15.78
C GLU A 520 4.14 5.13 -16.52
N ASN A 521 4.45 6.24 -15.86
CA ASN A 521 4.57 7.56 -16.48
C ASN A 521 5.65 7.58 -17.58
N LEU A 522 6.75 6.83 -17.40
CA LEU A 522 7.76 6.62 -18.44
C LEU A 522 7.23 5.80 -19.62
N SER A 523 6.28 4.88 -19.37
CA SER A 523 5.70 4.00 -20.38
C SER A 523 4.47 4.59 -21.07
N VAL A 524 3.75 5.54 -20.45
CA VAL A 524 2.59 6.26 -21.04
C VAL A 524 2.97 7.01 -22.31
N ALA A 525 4.25 7.35 -22.43
CA ALA A 525 4.87 7.84 -23.65
C ALA A 525 4.69 6.88 -24.86
N ALA A 526 4.66 5.57 -24.63
CA ALA A 526 4.31 4.63 -25.67
C ALA A 526 2.80 4.69 -25.94
N TRP A 527 2.43 5.21 -27.11
CA TRP A 527 1.06 5.19 -27.61
C TRP A 527 0.49 3.77 -27.49
N LYS A 528 -0.74 3.63 -26.95
CA LYS A 528 -1.45 2.36 -26.64
C LYS A 528 -0.97 1.54 -25.44
N PHE A 529 0.02 1.97 -24.64
CA PHE A 529 0.46 1.19 -23.48
C PHE A 529 -0.69 0.85 -22.50
N ARG A 530 -1.59 1.81 -22.26
CA ARG A 530 -2.79 1.62 -21.40
C ARG A 530 -3.93 0.82 -22.04
N GLU A 531 -3.89 0.59 -23.35
CA GLU A 531 -4.88 -0.23 -24.05
C GLU A 531 -4.54 -1.72 -23.95
N GLN A 532 -3.31 -2.06 -23.54
CA GLN A 532 -2.90 -3.43 -23.27
C GLN A 532 -3.58 -3.95 -22.00
N VAL A 533 -4.68 -4.69 -22.18
CA VAL A 533 -5.46 -5.20 -21.05
C VAL A 533 -4.66 -6.17 -20.17
N ASP A 534 -3.61 -6.80 -20.72
CA ASP A 534 -2.68 -7.62 -19.94
C ASP A 534 -2.00 -6.84 -18.80
N LEU A 535 -1.76 -5.55 -18.98
CA LEU A 535 -1.08 -4.69 -17.99
C LEU A 535 -2.10 -3.89 -17.15
N TYR A 536 -3.30 -3.70 -17.69
CA TYR A 536 -4.37 -2.87 -17.15
C TYR A 536 -5.70 -3.63 -17.07
N PRO A 537 -5.77 -4.71 -16.26
CA PRO A 537 -7.02 -5.43 -16.06
C PRO A 537 -8.08 -4.51 -15.43
N GLN A 538 -9.35 -4.86 -15.62
CA GLN A 538 -10.45 -4.19 -14.91
C GLN A 538 -10.45 -4.58 -13.43
N TYR A 539 -10.16 -5.85 -13.15
CA TYR A 539 -10.16 -6.42 -11.81
C TYR A 539 -8.92 -7.29 -11.61
N VAL A 540 -8.29 -7.11 -10.46
CA VAL A 540 -7.23 -8.00 -9.95
C VAL A 540 -7.84 -8.88 -8.89
N TYR A 541 -7.51 -10.16 -8.92
CA TYR A 541 -7.98 -11.16 -7.98
C TYR A 541 -6.84 -11.55 -7.06
N TYR A 542 -7.18 -11.79 -5.80
CA TYR A 542 -6.21 -12.12 -4.79
C TYR A 542 -6.82 -13.06 -3.75
N LYS A 543 -5.96 -13.92 -3.19
CA LYS A 543 -6.35 -14.90 -2.18
C LYS A 543 -5.97 -14.37 -0.80
N VAL A 544 -6.92 -14.41 0.13
CA VAL A 544 -6.66 -14.11 1.55
C VAL A 544 -7.29 -15.21 2.41
N PRO A 545 -6.58 -15.70 3.44
CA PRO A 545 -7.17 -16.58 4.45
C PRO A 545 -8.42 -15.94 5.07
N GLN A 546 -9.47 -16.73 5.28
CA GLN A 546 -10.72 -16.21 5.85
C GLN A 546 -10.52 -15.62 7.26
N SER A 547 -9.57 -16.15 8.04
CA SER A 547 -9.20 -15.62 9.35
C SER A 547 -8.61 -14.21 9.27
N GLU A 548 -7.69 -13.98 8.32
CA GLU A 548 -7.07 -12.66 8.08
C GLU A 548 -8.13 -11.65 7.61
N ALA A 549 -9.06 -12.07 6.76
CA ALA A 549 -10.18 -11.22 6.34
C ALA A 549 -11.11 -10.84 7.50
N GLN A 550 -11.45 -11.80 8.36
CA GLN A 550 -12.26 -11.56 9.56
C GLN A 550 -11.54 -10.67 10.57
N GLU A 551 -10.25 -10.90 10.80
CA GLU A 551 -9.44 -10.06 11.69
C GLU A 551 -9.40 -8.62 11.21
N PHE A 552 -9.21 -8.40 9.91
CA PHE A 552 -9.24 -7.06 9.34
C PHE A 552 -10.61 -6.40 9.48
N GLU A 553 -11.71 -7.12 9.22
CA GLU A 553 -13.07 -6.59 9.42
C GLU A 553 -13.39 -6.30 10.90
N MET A 554 -12.79 -7.04 11.84
CA MET A 554 -12.90 -6.78 13.29
C MET A 554 -12.06 -5.58 13.74
N ARG A 555 -10.86 -5.40 13.16
CA ARG A 555 -9.95 -4.29 13.46
C ARG A 555 -10.51 -2.95 13.02
N TYR A 556 -11.24 -2.95 11.90
CA TYR A 556 -11.90 -1.77 11.35
C TYR A 556 -13.41 -1.97 11.34
N PRO A 557 -14.05 -2.04 12.53
CA PRO A 557 -15.48 -2.22 12.59
C PRO A 557 -16.13 -1.02 11.93
N LYS A 558 -17.19 -1.27 11.17
CA LYS A 558 -17.99 -0.20 10.57
C LYS A 558 -18.33 0.81 11.69
N VAL A 559 -18.02 2.08 11.47
CA VAL A 559 -18.42 3.17 12.38
C VAL A 559 -19.94 3.33 12.25
N VAL A 560 -20.69 2.43 12.90
CA VAL A 560 -22.15 2.46 12.92
C VAL A 560 -22.57 3.51 13.94
N GLY A 561 -22.69 4.77 13.51
CA GLY A 561 -23.46 5.77 14.26
C GLY A 561 -22.75 7.08 14.63
N ARG A 562 -22.06 7.75 13.69
CA ARG A 562 -21.77 9.20 13.86
C ARG A 562 -23.06 10.04 14.06
N ASP A 563 -24.22 9.54 13.68
CA ASP A 563 -25.51 10.23 13.79
C ASP A 563 -25.95 10.55 15.23
N LYS A 564 -25.42 9.87 16.26
CA LYS A 564 -25.94 10.04 17.63
C LYS A 564 -25.52 11.34 18.32
N HIS A 565 -24.49 12.05 17.84
CA HIS A 565 -23.99 13.26 18.51
C HIS A 565 -24.30 14.59 17.79
N LEU A 566 -24.81 14.57 16.56
CA LEU A 566 -25.06 15.81 15.80
C LEU A 566 -26.49 16.36 15.90
N VAL A 567 -27.43 15.68 16.57
CA VAL A 567 -28.87 16.02 16.53
C VAL A 567 -29.42 16.56 17.86
N THR A 568 -28.70 16.49 18.98
CA THR A 568 -29.26 16.85 20.30
C THR A 568 -28.92 18.24 20.85
N SER A 569 -28.25 19.13 20.09
CA SER A 569 -28.03 20.53 20.52
C SER A 569 -28.86 21.55 19.70
N VAL A 570 -30.15 21.29 19.49
CA VAL A 570 -31.10 22.37 19.19
C VAL A 570 -31.77 22.75 20.50
N GLY A 571 -31.11 23.63 21.24
CA GLY A 571 -31.68 24.25 22.43
C GLY A 571 -32.97 25.00 22.08
N LYS A 572 -33.99 24.82 22.92
CA LYS A 572 -35.19 25.65 22.93
C LYS A 572 -34.81 27.08 23.31
N GLY A 573 -34.45 27.90 22.34
CA GLY A 573 -34.27 29.35 22.51
C GLY A 573 -35.56 30.10 22.17
N LYS A 574 -36.06 30.90 23.13
CA LYS A 574 -37.12 31.89 22.96
C LYS A 574 -36.78 32.90 21.85
N PRO A 575 -37.78 33.51 21.19
CA PRO A 575 -37.52 34.57 20.21
C PRO A 575 -37.20 35.88 20.95
N SER A 576 -36.06 36.49 20.64
CA SER A 576 -35.80 37.90 20.93
C SER A 576 -35.16 38.57 19.72
N ASN A 577 -35.58 39.82 19.53
CA ASN A 577 -35.43 40.66 18.36
C ASN A 577 -33.98 40.98 17.94
N ALA A 578 -33.87 41.24 16.63
CA ALA A 578 -33.05 42.25 15.94
C ALA A 578 -31.57 42.45 16.33
N GLY A 579 -30.70 42.32 15.32
CA GLY A 579 -29.34 42.86 15.37
C GLY A 579 -28.38 42.11 14.45
N ALA A 580 -28.36 42.46 13.17
CA ALA A 580 -27.41 41.94 12.19
C ALA A 580 -25.99 42.47 12.46
N SER A 581 -25.02 41.56 12.58
CA SER A 581 -23.61 41.80 12.25
C SER A 581 -22.94 40.45 12.03
N TYR A 582 -22.56 40.17 10.78
CA TYR A 582 -21.85 38.96 10.40
C TYR A 582 -20.35 39.18 10.62
N ILE A 583 -19.79 38.55 11.66
CA ILE A 583 -18.34 38.31 11.77
C ILE A 583 -18.11 36.84 11.46
N THR A 584 -17.52 36.59 10.29
CA THR A 584 -17.09 35.29 9.80
C THR A 584 -15.85 34.85 10.56
N THR A 585 -16.00 34.08 11.64
CA THR A 585 -14.88 33.37 12.27
C THR A 585 -14.80 31.96 11.68
N SER A 586 -13.89 31.78 10.74
CA SER A 586 -13.45 30.46 10.29
C SER A 586 -12.66 29.81 11.43
N VAL A 587 -13.11 28.64 11.87
CA VAL A 587 -12.38 27.79 12.82
C VAL A 587 -11.27 27.09 12.03
N PRO A 588 -9.98 27.30 12.34
CA PRO A 588 -8.92 26.52 11.73
C PRO A 588 -8.90 25.13 12.39
N LEU A 589 -9.18 24.10 11.60
CA LEU A 589 -8.88 22.71 11.98
C LEU A 589 -7.36 22.58 12.12
N ALA A 590 -6.89 22.46 13.35
CA ALA A 590 -5.49 22.27 13.67
C ALA A 590 -4.99 20.95 13.07
N ARG A 591 -3.93 21.04 12.27
CA ARG A 591 -3.06 19.92 11.89
C ARG A 591 -2.57 19.24 13.16
N TYR A 592 -2.69 17.92 13.20
CA TYR A 592 -1.99 17.08 14.16
C TYR A 592 -0.48 17.27 13.96
N ASN A 593 0.14 17.99 14.88
CA ASN A 593 1.53 17.83 15.31
C ASN A 593 1.66 18.51 16.68
N SER A 594 2.44 17.86 17.54
CA SER A 594 2.84 18.26 18.90
C SER A 594 1.90 17.86 20.05
N VAL A 595 2.49 17.03 20.91
CA VAL A 595 2.18 16.80 22.32
C VAL A 595 1.65 18.08 22.97
N ALA A 596 0.42 18.03 23.48
CA ALA A 596 -0.15 19.08 24.32
C ALA A 596 -0.32 18.57 25.75
N GLU A 597 0.20 19.36 26.69
CA GLU A 597 0.13 19.20 28.14
C GLU A 597 -1.31 19.14 28.67
N PRO A 598 -1.59 18.42 29.77
CA PRO A 598 -2.91 18.43 30.39
C PRO A 598 -3.08 19.71 31.22
N LYS A 599 -4.14 20.48 30.90
CA LYS A 599 -4.64 21.56 31.75
C LYS A 599 -5.36 20.99 32.97
N GLU A 600 -5.01 21.51 34.14
CA GLU A 600 -5.65 21.25 35.44
C GLU A 600 -7.16 21.52 35.42
N GLN A 601 -7.94 20.54 35.87
CA GLN A 601 -9.26 20.77 36.45
C GLN A 601 -9.26 20.31 37.90
N GLN A 602 -9.16 21.30 38.78
CA GLN A 602 -9.30 21.19 40.22
C GLN A 602 -10.75 20.81 40.57
N LYS A 603 -10.98 19.60 41.08
CA LYS A 603 -12.23 19.26 41.77
C LYS A 603 -11.93 18.35 42.95
N GLY A 604 -12.03 18.94 44.14
CA GLY A 604 -11.70 18.30 45.40
C GLY A 604 -12.61 17.10 45.73
N ARG A 605 -12.01 16.14 46.43
CA ARG A 605 -12.73 15.24 47.34
C ARG A 605 -11.78 14.81 48.46
N ARG A 606 -12.07 15.34 49.66
CA ARG A 606 -11.64 14.81 50.94
C ARG A 606 -12.22 13.40 51.10
N ARG A 607 -11.40 12.43 51.54
CA ARG A 607 -11.78 11.44 52.55
C ARG A 607 -10.54 10.86 53.22
N GLN A 608 -10.74 10.67 54.52
CA GLN A 608 -9.83 10.28 55.59
C GLN A 608 -9.57 8.76 55.64
N GLU A 609 -8.60 8.42 56.49
CA GLU A 609 -8.39 7.16 57.23
C GLU A 609 -7.66 6.05 56.46
N GLN A 610 -6.44 5.65 56.84
CA GLN A 610 -5.88 5.11 58.11
C GLN A 610 -5.50 3.65 57.82
N GLY A 611 -4.23 3.29 57.97
CA GLY A 611 -3.79 1.92 57.69
C GLY A 611 -2.29 1.67 57.80
N ARG A 612 -1.74 1.92 58.98
CA ARG A 612 -0.70 1.15 59.72
C ARG A 612 0.06 0.01 58.98
N GLY A 613 1.38 -0.03 59.14
CA GLY A 613 2.21 -1.25 59.05
C GLY A 613 3.60 -0.99 58.48
N GLN A 614 4.56 -0.61 59.33
CA GLN A 614 5.67 -1.45 59.82
C GLN A 614 6.83 -1.59 58.82
N GLY A 615 7.98 -1.05 59.21
CA GLY A 615 9.22 -1.15 58.48
C GLY A 615 9.98 -2.45 58.72
N SER A 616 11.08 -2.59 57.98
CA SER A 616 12.32 -3.18 58.47
C SER A 616 13.44 -2.72 57.54
N GLU A 617 14.37 -1.99 58.14
CA GLU A 617 15.74 -1.81 57.66
C GLU A 617 16.42 -3.18 57.61
N VAL A 618 17.10 -3.49 56.50
CA VAL A 618 18.24 -4.39 56.51
C VAL A 618 19.35 -3.72 55.72
N THR A 619 20.29 -3.17 56.47
CA THR A 619 21.65 -2.86 56.06
C THR A 619 22.42 -4.17 55.91
N SER A 620 23.09 -4.38 54.78
CA SER A 620 24.29 -5.24 54.76
C SER A 620 25.27 -4.75 53.70
N SER A 621 26.25 -4.02 54.20
CA SER A 621 27.58 -3.83 53.63
C SER A 621 28.32 -5.17 53.53
N VAL A 622 28.87 -5.51 52.36
CA VAL A 622 30.12 -6.29 52.25
C VAL A 622 30.84 -5.82 50.99
N GLY A 623 32.04 -5.27 51.19
CA GLY A 623 32.99 -4.97 50.14
C GLY A 623 34.02 -6.09 49.96
N MET A 624 35.04 -5.73 49.18
CA MET A 624 36.34 -6.40 48.97
C MET A 624 36.43 -7.40 47.81
N ALA A 625 37.13 -6.88 46.79
CA ALA A 625 38.42 -7.37 46.31
C ALA A 625 38.45 -8.59 45.36
N GLY A 626 39.07 -8.33 44.21
CA GLY A 626 40.40 -8.90 43.99
C GLY A 626 40.47 -10.18 43.17
N ASP A 627 41.01 -10.01 41.97
CA ASP A 627 42.11 -10.80 41.43
C ASP A 627 41.87 -11.72 40.22
N ALA A 628 42.87 -11.56 39.33
CA ALA A 628 43.57 -12.56 38.53
C ALA A 628 42.93 -13.02 37.22
N GLN A 629 43.33 -12.30 36.17
CA GLN A 629 43.75 -12.90 34.90
C GLN A 629 44.82 -13.97 35.11
N GLN A 630 44.66 -15.14 34.48
CA GLN A 630 45.69 -15.87 33.74
C GLN A 630 45.12 -17.20 33.23
N GLY A 631 45.49 -17.59 31.99
CA GLY A 631 45.64 -19.02 31.68
C GLY A 631 45.05 -19.54 30.36
N LEU A 632 45.91 -19.54 29.33
CA LEU A 632 46.18 -20.63 28.39
C LEU A 632 45.09 -21.18 27.43
N ASP A 633 45.34 -20.92 26.15
CA ASP A 633 45.60 -21.89 25.07
C ASP A 633 45.11 -23.35 25.21
N LYS A 634 44.27 -23.77 24.25
CA LYS A 634 44.49 -24.95 23.39
C LYS A 634 43.43 -25.07 22.28
N PRO A 635 43.81 -25.45 21.04
CA PRO A 635 42.88 -25.76 19.96
C PRO A 635 42.48 -27.24 19.98
N ILE A 636 41.19 -27.53 19.78
CA ILE A 636 40.70 -28.90 19.55
C ILE A 636 40.34 -29.04 18.07
N THR A 637 41.22 -29.72 17.34
CA THR A 637 40.89 -30.42 16.08
C THR A 637 40.04 -31.64 16.41
N ASN A 638 38.93 -31.86 15.71
CA ASN A 638 38.32 -33.19 15.64
C ASN A 638 37.91 -33.57 14.22
N LYS A 639 38.31 -34.80 13.90
CA LYS A 639 38.35 -35.45 12.60
C LYS A 639 36.97 -35.88 12.12
N VAL A 640 36.85 -35.80 10.80
CA VAL A 640 35.89 -36.49 9.94
C VAL A 640 36.04 -38.02 10.09
N SER A 641 34.92 -38.73 10.20
CA SER A 641 34.82 -40.13 9.76
C SER A 641 33.44 -40.37 9.16
N VAL A 642 33.44 -40.89 7.95
CA VAL A 642 32.30 -41.22 7.09
C VAL A 642 32.31 -42.74 6.97
N ASP A 643 31.15 -43.39 7.14
CA ASP A 643 30.91 -44.72 6.56
C ASP A 643 29.43 -44.87 6.14
N PRO A 644 29.13 -45.53 5.00
CA PRO A 644 27.78 -45.67 4.45
C PRO A 644 27.20 -47.08 4.62
N PRO A 645 25.88 -47.29 4.47
CA PRO A 645 25.32 -48.62 4.26
C PRO A 645 24.90 -48.87 2.81
N SER A 646 25.60 -49.83 2.20
CA SER A 646 25.11 -51.02 1.46
C SER A 646 23.81 -50.96 0.63
N ARG A 647 23.98 -51.26 -0.66
CA ARG A 647 22.99 -51.76 -1.64
C ARG A 647 22.41 -53.13 -1.25
N PRO A 648 21.33 -53.56 -1.93
CA PRO A 648 21.40 -54.86 -2.59
C PRO A 648 21.04 -54.87 -4.09
N SER A 649 21.79 -55.75 -4.77
CA SER A 649 21.60 -56.48 -6.04
C SER A 649 20.14 -56.85 -6.40
N SER A 650 19.65 -56.57 -7.62
CA SER A 650 19.79 -57.30 -8.90
C SER A 650 18.95 -58.59 -9.05
N CYS A 651 18.01 -58.58 -10.01
CA CYS A 651 17.49 -59.67 -10.87
C CYS A 651 16.19 -59.14 -11.51
N SER A 652 15.68 -59.58 -12.65
CA SER A 652 16.13 -60.32 -13.83
C SER A 652 14.98 -60.15 -14.84
N ALA A 653 15.28 -59.94 -16.11
CA ALA A 653 14.29 -59.89 -17.18
C ALA A 653 13.61 -61.26 -17.39
N ARG A 654 12.31 -61.26 -17.72
CA ARG A 654 11.70 -62.34 -18.52
C ARG A 654 10.45 -61.82 -19.24
N ARG A 655 10.50 -61.89 -20.58
CA ARG A 655 9.34 -61.84 -21.48
C ARG A 655 8.55 -63.15 -21.36
N HIS A 656 7.23 -63.07 -21.48
CA HIS A 656 6.44 -64.03 -22.25
C HIS A 656 5.09 -63.42 -22.63
N ASP A 657 4.78 -63.49 -23.93
CA ASP A 657 3.47 -63.34 -24.53
C ASP A 657 2.52 -64.47 -24.07
N GLY A 658 1.20 -64.24 -24.18
CA GLY A 658 0.21 -65.31 -24.06
C GLY A 658 -1.22 -64.84 -23.83
N ASP A 659 -2.07 -65.05 -24.83
CA ASP A 659 -3.47 -64.67 -24.95
C ASP A 659 -4.47 -65.36 -24.00
N SER A 660 -5.65 -64.74 -23.94
CA SER A 660 -7.00 -65.36 -23.94
C SER A 660 -7.67 -65.84 -22.63
N VAL A 661 -8.82 -65.19 -22.37
CA VAL A 661 -10.17 -65.76 -22.14
C VAL A 661 -10.55 -66.40 -20.78
N HIS A 662 -11.71 -65.92 -20.31
CA HIS A 662 -12.72 -66.49 -19.40
C HIS A 662 -12.67 -66.25 -17.87
N SER A 663 -13.67 -65.46 -17.44
CA SER A 663 -14.79 -65.87 -16.55
C SER A 663 -14.56 -65.95 -15.03
N ASN A 664 -15.32 -65.07 -14.36
CA ASN A 664 -16.07 -65.25 -13.11
C ASN A 664 -15.40 -65.30 -11.72
N ARG A 665 -16.07 -64.54 -10.83
CA ARG A 665 -16.24 -64.70 -9.37
C ARG A 665 -15.03 -64.51 -8.46
N GLY A 666 -15.16 -63.54 -7.55
CA GLY A 666 -14.32 -63.45 -6.36
C GLY A 666 -14.53 -62.15 -5.57
N ASN A 667 -15.74 -61.91 -5.11
CA ASN A 667 -16.10 -60.78 -4.24
C ASN A 667 -15.80 -61.17 -2.79
N THR A 668 -14.61 -60.85 -2.27
CA THR A 668 -14.28 -60.75 -0.82
C THR A 668 -12.79 -60.43 -0.65
N HIS A 669 -12.42 -59.15 -0.49
CA HIS A 669 -11.28 -58.70 0.33
C HIS A 669 -11.18 -57.16 0.29
N GLU A 670 -12.10 -56.48 0.95
CA GLU A 670 -12.01 -55.04 1.19
C GLU A 670 -12.59 -54.74 2.58
N LYS A 671 -11.90 -55.21 3.63
CA LYS A 671 -12.27 -54.92 5.02
C LYS A 671 -11.10 -54.67 5.98
N HIS A 672 -9.86 -54.62 5.49
CA HIS A 672 -8.69 -54.48 6.36
C HIS A 672 -7.89 -53.16 6.23
N THR A 673 -8.26 -52.24 5.33
CA THR A 673 -7.53 -50.97 5.12
C THR A 673 -8.20 -49.73 5.73
N ASP A 674 -9.42 -49.84 6.27
CA ASP A 674 -10.13 -48.71 6.89
C ASP A 674 -9.77 -48.47 8.36
N ILE A 675 -9.19 -49.47 9.05
CA ILE A 675 -8.79 -49.33 10.46
C ILE A 675 -7.50 -48.46 10.57
N ASP A 676 -6.58 -48.56 9.62
CA ASP A 676 -5.33 -47.78 9.65
C ASP A 676 -5.52 -46.30 9.29
N ARG A 677 -6.49 -45.94 8.43
CA ARG A 677 -6.76 -44.54 8.10
C ARG A 677 -7.30 -43.74 9.29
N GLY A 678 -8.11 -44.35 10.14
CA GLY A 678 -8.63 -43.70 11.35
C GLY A 678 -7.52 -43.32 12.33
N HIS A 679 -6.51 -44.18 12.48
CA HIS A 679 -5.41 -43.95 13.40
C HIS A 679 -4.47 -42.83 12.94
N TRP A 680 -4.19 -42.75 11.64
CA TRP A 680 -3.37 -41.67 11.06
C TRP A 680 -4.06 -40.30 11.10
N VAL A 681 -5.38 -40.25 10.88
CA VAL A 681 -6.14 -38.99 10.97
C VAL A 681 -6.21 -38.50 12.41
N SER A 682 -6.47 -39.40 13.37
CA SER A 682 -6.50 -39.05 14.79
C SER A 682 -5.14 -38.53 15.30
N HIS A 683 -4.05 -39.17 14.90
CA HIS A 683 -2.70 -38.74 15.27
C HIS A 683 -2.32 -37.38 14.66
N ARG A 684 -2.73 -37.12 13.41
CA ARG A 684 -2.48 -35.83 12.76
C ARG A 684 -3.32 -34.70 13.37
N GLU A 685 -4.56 -34.99 13.78
CA GLU A 685 -5.39 -34.02 14.51
C GLU A 685 -4.82 -33.72 15.91
N SER A 686 -4.23 -34.71 16.59
CA SER A 686 -3.56 -34.45 17.88
C SER A 686 -2.34 -33.57 17.71
N GLN A 687 -1.50 -33.83 16.71
CA GLN A 687 -0.33 -32.99 16.39
C GLN A 687 -0.73 -31.55 16.04
N LEU A 688 -1.75 -31.35 15.21
CA LEU A 688 -2.24 -30.01 14.85
C LEU A 688 -2.80 -29.25 16.07
N ARG A 689 -3.46 -29.95 17.00
CA ARG A 689 -3.94 -29.32 18.24
C ARG A 689 -2.79 -28.92 19.16
N GLU A 690 -1.71 -29.70 19.17
CA GLU A 690 -0.51 -29.40 19.98
C GLU A 690 0.29 -28.23 19.40
N GLU A 691 0.47 -28.19 18.08
CA GLU A 691 1.07 -27.03 17.39
C GLU A 691 0.25 -25.75 17.59
N LEU A 692 -1.09 -25.85 17.50
CA LEU A 692 -1.97 -24.69 17.75
C LEU A 692 -1.86 -24.18 19.18
N ARG A 693 -1.75 -25.08 20.17
CA ARG A 693 -1.53 -24.69 21.57
C ARG A 693 -0.18 -24.01 21.77
N ALA A 694 0.88 -24.53 21.12
CA ALA A 694 2.21 -23.93 21.19
C ALA A 694 2.21 -22.50 20.61
N VAL A 695 1.54 -22.29 19.47
CA VAL A 695 1.39 -20.95 18.87
C VAL A 695 0.62 -20.01 19.79
N GLN A 696 -0.53 -20.45 20.32
CA GLN A 696 -1.32 -19.64 21.27
C GLN A 696 -0.54 -19.30 22.55
N GLU A 697 0.31 -20.20 23.03
CA GLU A 697 1.14 -19.94 24.20
C GLU A 697 2.25 -18.91 23.88
N THR A 698 2.83 -18.96 22.68
CA THR A 698 3.78 -17.93 22.25
C THR A 698 3.13 -16.55 22.09
N GLU A 699 1.91 -16.48 21.56
CA GLU A 699 1.14 -15.22 21.47
C GLU A 699 0.84 -14.66 22.86
N ARG A 700 0.35 -15.49 23.80
CA ARG A 700 0.14 -15.05 25.19
C ARG A 700 1.41 -14.57 25.87
N ARG A 701 2.56 -15.23 25.63
CA ARG A 701 3.85 -14.78 26.16
C ARG A 701 4.28 -13.43 25.56
N GLN A 702 3.96 -13.17 24.30
CA GLN A 702 4.21 -11.87 23.66
C GLN A 702 3.28 -10.79 24.23
N GLU A 703 1.99 -11.08 24.43
CA GLU A 703 1.04 -10.16 25.07
C GLU A 703 1.49 -9.77 26.47
N ILE A 704 1.90 -10.74 27.30
CA ILE A 704 2.42 -10.49 28.65
C ILE A 704 3.67 -9.59 28.62
N LYS A 705 4.60 -9.85 27.70
CA LYS A 705 5.79 -8.99 27.52
C LYS A 705 5.41 -7.58 27.10
N MET A 706 4.40 -7.43 26.25
CA MET A 706 3.95 -6.11 25.78
C MET A 706 3.27 -5.32 26.91
N ILE A 707 2.46 -5.98 27.74
CA ILE A 707 1.86 -5.38 28.95
C ILE A 707 2.97 -4.94 29.93
N GLN A 708 3.99 -5.77 30.15
CA GLN A 708 5.14 -5.43 31.01
C GLN A 708 5.89 -4.20 30.48
N ILE A 709 6.19 -4.15 29.18
CA ILE A 709 6.86 -3.00 28.56
C ILE A 709 6.02 -1.73 28.72
N THR A 710 4.71 -1.82 28.47
CA THR A 710 3.79 -0.68 28.60
C THR A 710 3.76 -0.16 30.03
N SER A 711 3.68 -1.05 31.03
CA SER A 711 3.72 -0.66 32.45
C SER A 711 5.03 0.00 32.86
N LEU A 712 6.16 -0.46 32.33
CA LEU A 712 7.48 0.10 32.61
C LEU A 712 7.63 1.50 31.98
N LEU A 713 7.02 1.70 30.80
CA LEU A 713 7.02 2.97 30.09
C LEU A 713 6.14 4.01 30.80
N GLU A 714 4.97 3.60 31.32
CA GLU A 714 4.12 4.43 32.18
C GLU A 714 4.86 4.82 33.48
N GLN A 715 5.59 3.89 34.10
CA GLN A 715 6.40 4.17 35.29
C GLN A 715 7.53 5.17 35.01
N GLN A 716 8.22 5.05 33.87
CA GLN A 716 9.23 6.03 33.45
C GLN A 716 8.62 7.42 33.20
N GLN A 717 7.44 7.50 32.57
CA GLN A 717 6.74 8.77 32.36
C GLN A 717 6.37 9.44 33.69
N GLN A 718 5.90 8.67 34.67
CA GLN A 718 5.60 9.21 36.01
C GLN A 718 6.86 9.72 36.71
N GLN A 719 7.99 9.02 36.59
CA GLN A 719 9.27 9.50 37.15
C GLN A 719 9.75 10.79 36.49
N LEU A 720 9.63 10.91 35.16
CA LEU A 720 9.96 12.14 34.42
C LEU A 720 9.07 13.31 34.84
N GLN A 721 7.77 13.10 35.03
CA GLN A 721 6.87 14.14 35.54
C GLN A 721 7.24 14.59 36.95
N LEU A 722 7.59 13.64 37.83
CA LEU A 722 8.06 13.97 39.19
C LEU A 722 9.37 14.77 39.18
N GLN A 723 10.32 14.41 38.31
CA GLN A 723 11.56 15.17 38.16
C GLN A 723 11.31 16.59 37.65
N ARG A 724 10.40 16.76 36.67
CA ARG A 724 10.00 18.07 36.17
C ARG A 724 9.39 18.94 37.28
N GLN A 725 8.48 18.40 38.08
CA GLN A 725 7.88 19.11 39.21
C GLN A 725 8.91 19.52 40.27
N ARG A 726 9.87 18.63 40.59
CA ARG A 726 10.98 18.98 41.50
C ARG A 726 11.84 20.11 40.96
N MET A 727 12.18 20.08 39.67
CA MET A 727 12.97 21.14 39.04
C MET A 727 12.22 22.48 39.01
N GLU A 728 10.91 22.48 38.73
CA GLU A 728 10.07 23.68 38.79
C GLU A 728 9.99 24.25 40.22
N SER A 729 9.92 23.38 41.25
CA SER A 729 9.93 23.83 42.65
C SER A 729 11.27 24.43 43.07
N LEU A 730 12.40 23.87 42.62
CA LEU A 730 13.74 24.40 42.88
C LEU A 730 13.94 25.76 42.17
N LEU A 731 13.42 25.90 40.95
CA LEU A 731 13.43 27.17 40.22
C LEU A 731 12.64 28.26 40.94
N GLN A 732 11.46 27.93 41.48
CA GLN A 732 10.66 28.87 42.28
C GLN A 732 11.39 29.26 43.59
N GLN A 733 12.03 28.31 44.27
CA GLN A 733 12.83 28.62 45.46
C GLN A 733 14.01 29.54 45.14
N LEU A 734 14.74 29.27 44.05
CA LEU A 734 15.86 30.10 43.60
C LEU A 734 15.41 31.54 43.24
N LEU A 735 14.24 31.69 42.61
CA LEU A 735 13.67 32.99 42.30
C LEU A 735 13.31 33.77 43.57
N LEU A 736 12.72 33.12 44.58
CA LEU A 736 12.41 33.75 45.86
C LEU A 736 13.66 34.19 46.64
N THR A 737 14.73 33.37 46.66
CA THR A 737 16.01 33.77 47.28
C THR A 737 16.75 34.89 46.53
N LYS A 738 16.39 35.19 45.29
CA LYS A 738 16.99 36.30 44.53
C LYS A 738 16.33 37.64 44.82
N GLU A 739 15.09 37.64 45.30
CA GLU A 739 14.33 38.85 45.66
C GLU A 739 14.57 39.31 47.11
N THR A 740 15.09 38.42 47.97
CA THR A 740 15.60 38.73 49.32
C THR A 740 17.07 39.06 49.30
#